data_AF-A0A2V7LD92-F1
#
_entry.id   AF-A0A2V7LD92-F1
#
_cell.length_a   1.000
_cell.length_b   1.000
_cell.length_c   1.000
_cell.angle_alpha   90.00
_cell.angle_beta   90.00
_cell.angle_gamma   90.00
#
_symmetry.space_group_name_H-M   'P 1'
#
loop_
_entity.id
_entity.type
_entity.pdbx_description
1 polymer ?
#
loop_
_entity_poly.entity_id
_entity_poly.type
_entity_poly.pdbx_seq_one_letter_code
_entity_poly.pdbx_strand_id
1 'polypeptide(L)'
;GLNEPSSYDTTGVGAENAALGLASIPLPAPRPDLVIVGHSHKEMRDYVVNGVHFVQPRNFALSLAVVHVSLVKETGEGGTSAYRVVSIRPELVSLAGVAEQPRFVRRVTAAHERVRGWAATPLGTAGPGFLARYGRAEDTPLLDFINEVQRRRAGADLSAAADFDLSAGLPEGEVRERDVAGIYPYENTLRAVRIAGNQLKAYLEQTARYFRTYQPGAPLINDSVPGFNFDVVSGVTYTIDLTQAPGQRIRGLAYRGRVVAPADSFTLALNSYRQSGGGGYTMLQGARVVYDRGESIRDLLAAEVRTRGHLIAQSVFSPSWSVSPAEARAALRQAFVPPVATVARPDSTLLRVLAINDFHGALEPQVWPWSAGRPVGGAAALKPWLDSLARACFCTSIRLDAGDEMQGTPVSNFTFGRPAIAAMNALGVDAAAIGNHEFDWTVDTLRARMAEAHYHFLAANITDAAGTARPAWAEPFTVIERGGVRVAVIGLALPATPRATSPRNVQGLAFGDGAQAVRRVLPQARAAGDYVIVVAHVGAFCDGDGSAGPLGPAACHGEIIDLARGLDSGSVDLIVSGHTHSLINTVVNGIPIVQARSSGAGVAVVDFVRVSGAGGARREVRARIETPFADRIRLDPALVDALRLSQASVSVITDRPVVRFGAELRRTGAEYGLGRLIADAQRNIAKSDVALVNNGGIRADVAAGLATYGDLYRVEPFQNRLMRLAVSGKVLKEALEHALAGDGPDAHVAGITVWYDPGKPAGRRIQRLRLANGTGVDAGRTYTLAVGDFLAAGGSGYTMLQGAPSDEVGVTDLDALIQYLAVLRQPISAPDDWRFYREGGGR
;
A
#
# COMPACT_ATOMS: atom_id res chain seq x y z
N GLY A 1 14.98 -6.63 27.70
CA GLY A 1 13.94 -5.63 27.37
C GLY A 1 12.55 -6.16 27.54
N LEU A 2 11.54 -5.41 27.08
CA LEU A 2 10.11 -5.75 27.21
C LEU A 2 9.68 -7.05 26.51
N ASN A 3 10.46 -7.49 25.52
CA ASN A 3 10.27 -8.73 24.77
C ASN A 3 11.05 -9.93 25.35
N GLU A 4 12.00 -9.67 26.24
CA GLU A 4 12.69 -10.73 26.97
C GLU A 4 11.73 -11.30 28.03
N PRO A 5 11.98 -12.53 28.51
CA PRO A 5 11.42 -12.95 29.77
C PRO A 5 11.64 -11.83 30.80
N SER A 6 10.67 -11.55 31.68
CA SER A 6 11.07 -11.02 32.98
C SER A 6 12.16 -11.99 33.48
N SER A 7 13.24 -11.50 34.09
CA SER A 7 14.33 -12.37 34.54
C SER A 7 13.82 -13.64 35.20
N TYR A 8 14.70 -14.63 35.32
CA TYR A 8 14.42 -15.94 35.91
C TYR A 8 13.83 -16.90 34.87
N ASP A 9 14.70 -17.33 33.96
CA ASP A 9 14.53 -18.60 33.28
C ASP A 9 14.64 -19.74 34.29
N THR A 10 13.49 -20.19 34.78
CA THR A 10 13.31 -21.57 35.19
C THR A 10 12.29 -22.17 34.24
N THR A 11 12.56 -23.36 33.73
CA THR A 11 11.52 -24.22 33.18
C THR A 11 10.39 -24.37 34.22
N GLY A 12 9.18 -23.91 33.90
CA GLY A 12 8.01 -23.98 34.80
C GLY A 12 7.64 -22.67 35.52
N VAL A 13 6.85 -22.78 36.60
CA VAL A 13 6.44 -21.67 37.47
C VAL A 13 7.63 -21.36 38.38
N GLY A 14 8.52 -20.44 38.03
CA GLY A 14 9.76 -20.20 38.81
C GLY A 14 9.57 -19.73 40.25
N ALA A 15 10.67 -19.64 41.01
CA ALA A 15 10.68 -19.23 42.42
C ALA A 15 10.12 -17.79 42.69
N GLU A 16 10.09 -16.91 41.68
CA GLU A 16 9.48 -15.58 41.79
C GLU A 16 7.96 -15.59 41.55
N ASN A 17 7.44 -16.65 40.92
CA ASN A 17 6.02 -16.95 40.97
C ASN A 17 5.74 -17.72 42.26
N ALA A 18 5.55 -16.99 43.37
CA ALA A 18 5.05 -17.55 44.63
C ALA A 18 3.78 -18.41 44.46
N ALA A 19 3.13 -18.31 43.29
CA ALA A 19 2.08 -19.19 42.80
C ALA A 19 2.43 -20.70 42.94
N LEU A 20 3.69 -21.12 42.80
CA LEU A 20 4.08 -22.53 43.00
C LEU A 20 3.78 -23.01 44.43
N GLY A 21 3.91 -22.11 45.41
CA GLY A 21 3.57 -22.38 46.81
C GLY A 21 2.10 -22.73 47.01
N LEU A 22 1.20 -22.33 46.10
CA LEU A 22 -0.21 -22.71 46.12
C LEU A 22 -0.40 -24.22 45.89
N ALA A 23 0.50 -24.85 45.15
CA ALA A 23 0.52 -26.30 44.97
C ALA A 23 1.11 -27.05 46.19
N SER A 24 1.84 -26.35 47.06
CA SER A 24 2.49 -26.92 48.25
C SER A 24 1.64 -26.84 49.53
N ILE A 25 0.43 -26.26 49.48
CA ILE A 25 -0.51 -26.20 50.62
C ILE A 25 -0.83 -27.63 51.09
N PRO A 26 -0.53 -28.05 52.33
CA PRO A 26 -0.73 -29.44 52.76
C PRO A 26 -2.22 -29.82 52.88
N LEU A 27 -2.56 -31.07 52.52
CA LEU A 27 -3.91 -31.60 52.78
C LEU A 27 -4.10 -31.77 54.31
N PRO A 28 -5.31 -31.57 54.85
CA PRO A 28 -6.61 -31.46 54.18
C PRO A 28 -7.02 -30.03 53.77
N ALA A 29 -6.12 -29.04 53.85
CA ALA A 29 -6.46 -27.67 53.45
C ALA A 29 -6.77 -27.60 51.94
N PRO A 30 -7.81 -26.84 51.53
CA PRO A 30 -8.19 -26.74 50.13
C PRO A 30 -7.09 -26.04 49.33
N ARG A 31 -6.65 -26.71 48.25
CA ARG A 31 -5.74 -26.15 47.25
C ARG A 31 -6.55 -25.75 46.02
N PRO A 32 -6.09 -24.77 45.22
CA PRO A 32 -6.74 -24.46 43.95
C PRO A 32 -6.54 -25.60 42.93
N ASP A 33 -7.53 -25.88 42.08
CA ASP A 33 -7.38 -26.83 40.97
C ASP A 33 -6.66 -26.21 39.76
N LEU A 34 -6.79 -24.88 39.58
CA LEU A 34 -6.23 -24.11 38.47
C LEU A 34 -5.70 -22.77 38.96
N VAL A 35 -4.52 -22.37 38.49
CA VAL A 35 -3.89 -21.06 38.73
C VAL A 35 -3.48 -20.44 37.40
N ILE A 36 -3.97 -19.23 37.13
CA ILE A 36 -3.58 -18.45 35.96
C ILE A 36 -2.47 -17.49 36.39
N VAL A 37 -1.29 -17.61 35.79
CA VAL A 37 -0.10 -16.79 36.11
C VAL A 37 0.25 -15.85 34.94
N GLY A 38 1.13 -14.87 35.15
CA GLY A 38 1.42 -13.84 34.14
C GLY A 38 2.75 -13.08 34.25
N HIS A 39 3.48 -13.21 35.36
CA HIS A 39 4.66 -12.38 35.61
C HIS A 39 5.86 -12.73 34.71
N SER A 40 6.02 -14.01 34.34
CA SER A 40 7.21 -14.50 33.61
C SER A 40 7.28 -14.06 32.14
N HIS A 41 6.22 -13.45 31.63
CA HIS A 41 5.95 -13.14 30.23
C HIS A 41 5.86 -14.34 29.28
N LYS A 42 6.38 -15.53 29.60
CA LYS A 42 6.38 -16.75 28.76
C LYS A 42 4.98 -17.34 28.55
N GLU A 43 4.88 -18.29 27.63
CA GLU A 43 3.70 -19.16 27.53
C GLU A 43 3.84 -20.39 28.43
N MET A 44 2.78 -20.72 29.14
CA MET A 44 2.65 -21.96 29.89
C MET A 44 1.31 -22.56 29.52
N ARG A 45 1.35 -23.60 28.68
CA ARG A 45 0.12 -24.26 28.22
C ARG A 45 -0.58 -24.95 29.38
N ASP A 46 0.11 -25.86 30.05
CA ASP A 46 -0.41 -26.56 31.22
C ASP A 46 0.77 -27.16 32.02
N TYR A 47 1.09 -26.57 33.17
CA TYR A 47 2.12 -27.08 34.07
C TYR A 47 1.46 -27.57 35.36
N VAL A 48 1.61 -28.83 35.72
CA VAL A 48 0.86 -29.44 36.83
C VAL A 48 1.79 -29.78 37.99
N VAL A 49 1.46 -29.31 39.19
CA VAL A 49 2.19 -29.62 40.43
C VAL A 49 1.20 -30.01 41.52
N ASN A 50 1.37 -31.19 42.13
CA ASN A 50 0.49 -31.70 43.19
C ASN A 50 -1.02 -31.62 42.86
N GLY A 51 -1.40 -31.86 41.60
CA GLY A 51 -2.78 -31.79 41.13
C GLY A 51 -3.30 -30.38 40.81
N VAL A 52 -2.49 -29.33 41.01
CA VAL A 52 -2.81 -27.95 40.64
C VAL A 52 -2.29 -27.65 39.24
N HIS A 53 -3.16 -27.21 38.34
CA HIS A 53 -2.81 -26.80 36.98
C HIS A 53 -2.38 -25.32 36.93
N PHE A 54 -1.33 -25.01 36.19
CA PHE A 54 -0.85 -23.65 35.97
C PHE A 54 -0.85 -23.30 34.48
N VAL A 55 -1.45 -22.14 34.14
CA VAL A 55 -1.60 -21.67 32.76
C VAL A 55 -1.17 -20.21 32.65
N GLN A 56 -0.47 -19.86 31.57
CA GLN A 56 -0.01 -18.50 31.31
C GLN A 56 -0.09 -18.17 29.80
N PRO A 57 -0.92 -17.20 29.40
CA PRO A 57 -0.86 -16.61 28.06
C PRO A 57 0.36 -15.69 27.90
N ARG A 58 0.80 -15.46 26.67
CA ARG A 58 1.93 -14.58 26.35
C ARG A 58 1.58 -13.11 26.66
N ASN A 59 2.60 -12.34 27.05
CA ASN A 59 2.50 -10.89 27.26
C ASN A 59 1.97 -10.14 26.01
N PHE A 60 1.47 -8.93 26.22
CA PHE A 60 0.84 -8.07 25.19
C PHE A 60 -0.39 -8.67 24.50
N ALA A 61 -1.05 -9.63 25.15
CA ALA A 61 -2.16 -10.38 24.57
C ALA A 61 -1.78 -11.01 23.21
N LEU A 62 -0.53 -11.49 23.09
CA LEU A 62 -0.12 -12.25 21.91
C LEU A 62 -0.77 -13.64 21.84
N SER A 63 -1.22 -14.15 22.99
CA SER A 63 -2.07 -15.32 23.06
C SER A 63 -3.16 -15.20 24.15
N LEU A 64 -4.18 -16.05 24.03
CA LEU A 64 -5.29 -16.20 24.96
C LEU A 64 -5.25 -17.62 25.55
N ALA A 65 -5.40 -17.73 26.86
CA ALA A 65 -5.58 -19.03 27.53
C ALA A 65 -7.06 -19.41 27.57
N VAL A 66 -7.40 -20.60 27.08
CA VAL A 66 -8.73 -21.19 27.16
C VAL A 66 -8.63 -22.45 28.02
N VAL A 67 -9.35 -22.50 29.14
CA VAL A 67 -9.28 -23.64 30.06
C VAL A 67 -10.64 -24.30 30.17
N HIS A 68 -10.73 -25.56 29.73
CA HIS A 68 -11.92 -26.39 29.87
C HIS A 68 -11.88 -27.12 31.21
N VAL A 69 -12.82 -26.82 32.11
CA VAL A 69 -12.95 -27.47 33.42
C VAL A 69 -14.20 -28.34 33.42
N SER A 70 -14.03 -29.64 33.62
CA SER A 70 -15.15 -30.58 33.75
C SER A 70 -15.47 -30.79 35.22
N LEU A 71 -16.76 -30.70 35.56
CA LEU A 71 -17.26 -30.80 36.94
C LEU A 71 -18.29 -31.93 37.05
N VAL A 72 -18.29 -32.65 38.16
CA VAL A 72 -19.38 -33.56 38.54
C VAL A 72 -20.09 -32.99 39.77
N LYS A 73 -21.43 -32.99 39.71
CA LYS A 73 -22.27 -32.56 40.83
C LYS A 73 -22.44 -33.73 41.79
N GLU A 74 -22.04 -33.55 43.03
CA GLU A 74 -22.21 -34.50 44.12
C GLU A 74 -23.25 -33.94 45.10
N THR A 75 -24.25 -34.76 45.46
CA THR A 75 -25.29 -34.36 46.42
C THR A 75 -24.99 -35.06 47.74
N GLY A 76 -24.70 -34.27 48.78
CA GLY A 76 -24.45 -34.80 50.12
C GLY A 76 -25.75 -35.19 50.84
N GLU A 77 -25.64 -36.07 51.83
CA GLU A 77 -26.73 -36.39 52.75
C GLU A 77 -27.16 -35.10 53.48
N GLY A 78 -28.34 -34.59 53.14
CA GLY A 78 -28.83 -33.27 53.58
C GLY A 78 -29.30 -32.34 52.45
N GLY A 79 -29.13 -32.74 51.18
CA GLY A 79 -29.63 -31.98 50.02
C GLY A 79 -28.72 -30.85 49.52
N THR A 80 -27.56 -30.65 50.16
CA THR A 80 -26.53 -29.73 49.68
C THR A 80 -25.78 -30.32 48.49
N SER A 81 -25.73 -29.57 47.38
CA SER A 81 -24.98 -29.94 46.18
C SER A 81 -23.60 -29.29 46.16
N ALA A 82 -22.55 -30.08 45.96
CA ALA A 82 -21.17 -29.64 45.73
C ALA A 82 -20.73 -30.03 44.32
N TYR A 83 -19.75 -29.32 43.75
CA TYR A 83 -19.14 -29.69 42.48
C TYR A 83 -17.70 -30.10 42.71
N ARG A 84 -17.30 -31.23 42.12
CA ARG A 84 -15.92 -31.71 42.11
C ARG A 84 -15.33 -31.61 40.71
N VAL A 85 -14.13 -31.06 40.60
CA VAL A 85 -13.37 -31.05 39.34
C VAL A 85 -12.96 -32.48 38.99
N VAL A 86 -13.27 -32.91 37.77
CA VAL A 86 -12.91 -34.25 37.25
C VAL A 86 -11.84 -34.18 36.16
N SER A 87 -11.75 -33.07 35.44
CA SER A 87 -10.65 -32.84 34.51
C SER A 87 -10.47 -31.35 34.19
N ILE A 88 -9.23 -30.97 33.89
CA ILE A 88 -8.85 -29.66 33.38
C ILE A 88 -8.08 -29.86 32.08
N ARG A 89 -8.46 -29.14 31.03
CA ARG A 89 -7.76 -29.13 29.74
C ARG A 89 -7.51 -27.69 29.29
N PRO A 90 -6.27 -27.20 29.41
CA PRO A 90 -5.89 -25.89 28.90
C PRO A 90 -5.47 -25.88 27.43
N GLU A 91 -5.70 -24.75 26.77
CA GLU A 91 -5.28 -24.43 25.42
C GLU A 91 -4.74 -22.99 25.37
N LEU A 92 -3.79 -22.73 24.45
CA LEU A 92 -3.29 -21.40 24.16
C LEU A 92 -3.60 -21.06 22.69
N VAL A 93 -4.30 -19.97 22.49
CA VAL A 93 -4.72 -19.48 21.17
C VAL A 93 -3.87 -18.28 20.80
N SER A 94 -3.12 -18.36 19.70
CA SER A 94 -2.41 -17.21 19.15
C SER A 94 -3.40 -16.18 18.61
N LEU A 95 -3.20 -14.90 18.94
CA LEU A 95 -4.06 -13.81 18.48
C LEU A 95 -3.56 -13.11 17.21
N ALA A 96 -2.41 -13.53 16.65
CA ALA A 96 -1.78 -12.87 15.50
C ALA A 96 -2.65 -12.80 14.23
N GLY A 97 -3.61 -13.72 14.07
CA GLY A 97 -4.52 -13.77 12.91
C GLY A 97 -5.97 -13.40 13.23
N VAL A 98 -6.27 -12.91 14.43
CA VAL A 98 -7.64 -12.62 14.86
C VAL A 98 -8.01 -11.18 14.47
N ALA A 99 -9.10 -11.02 13.73
CA ALA A 99 -9.57 -9.71 13.28
C ALA A 99 -10.00 -8.82 14.47
N GLU A 100 -9.61 -7.54 14.42
CA GLU A 100 -9.95 -6.57 15.46
C GLU A 100 -11.45 -6.23 15.47
N GLN A 101 -12.01 -6.00 16.66
CA GLN A 101 -13.41 -5.57 16.78
C GLN A 101 -13.57 -4.06 16.48
N PRO A 102 -14.33 -3.65 15.45
CA PRO A 102 -14.39 -2.24 15.02
C PRO A 102 -14.88 -1.26 16.09
N ARG A 103 -15.78 -1.71 16.98
CA ARG A 103 -16.29 -0.88 18.09
C ARG A 103 -15.20 -0.55 19.12
N PHE A 104 -14.29 -1.48 19.37
CA PHE A 104 -13.19 -1.30 20.32
C PHE A 104 -12.11 -0.40 19.71
N VAL A 105 -11.72 -0.67 18.46
CA VAL A 105 -10.76 0.15 17.70
C VAL A 105 -11.21 1.61 17.71
N ARG A 106 -12.47 1.91 17.31
CA ARG A 106 -12.99 3.29 17.28
C ARG A 106 -12.89 4.02 18.62
N ARG A 107 -13.07 3.33 19.75
CA ARG A 107 -12.98 3.94 21.09
C ARG A 107 -11.55 4.38 21.42
N VAL A 108 -10.55 3.65 20.93
CA VAL A 108 -9.14 3.90 21.24
C VAL A 108 -8.40 4.65 20.14
N THR A 109 -8.89 4.66 18.88
CA THR A 109 -8.22 5.28 17.72
C THR A 109 -7.79 6.71 18.00
N ALA A 110 -8.68 7.55 18.53
CA ALA A 110 -8.34 8.94 18.79
C ALA A 110 -7.20 9.11 19.81
N ALA A 111 -7.18 8.28 20.86
CA ALA A 111 -6.08 8.27 21.83
C ALA A 111 -4.79 7.69 21.21
N HIS A 112 -4.91 6.62 20.44
CA HIS A 112 -3.80 5.98 19.75
C HIS A 112 -3.11 6.93 18.76
N GLU A 113 -3.88 7.63 17.92
CA GLU A 113 -3.33 8.59 16.97
C GLU A 113 -2.71 9.81 17.66
N ARG A 114 -3.23 10.27 18.81
CA ARG A 114 -2.58 11.30 19.62
C ARG A 114 -1.22 10.85 20.15
N VAL A 115 -1.12 9.62 20.65
CA VAL A 115 0.15 9.06 21.13
C VAL A 115 1.12 8.86 19.97
N ARG A 116 0.66 8.42 18.80
CA ARG A 116 1.50 8.31 17.59
C ARG A 116 2.04 9.67 17.14
N GLY A 117 1.19 10.70 17.16
CA GLY A 117 1.59 12.07 16.87
C GLY A 117 2.66 12.56 17.85
N TRP A 118 2.43 12.39 19.15
CA TRP A 118 3.42 12.72 20.19
C TRP A 118 4.73 11.96 19.99
N ALA A 119 4.67 10.63 19.78
CA ALA A 119 5.83 9.77 19.59
C ALA A 119 6.64 10.13 18.32
N ALA A 120 5.99 10.70 17.31
CA ALA A 120 6.60 11.18 16.09
C ALA A 120 7.24 12.57 16.23
N THR A 121 7.06 13.28 17.35
CA THR A 121 7.59 14.65 17.54
C THR A 121 9.11 14.65 17.36
N PRO A 122 9.65 15.44 16.40
CA PRO A 122 11.10 15.59 16.23
C PRO A 122 11.72 16.28 17.44
N LEU A 123 12.90 15.80 17.85
CA LEU A 123 13.68 16.35 18.96
C LEU A 123 14.97 16.99 18.48
N GLY A 124 15.63 16.41 17.49
CA GLY A 124 16.94 16.83 17.00
C GLY A 124 17.52 15.75 16.09
N THR A 125 18.84 15.70 15.97
CA THR A 125 19.54 14.68 15.19
C THR A 125 20.68 14.01 15.96
N ALA A 126 21.09 12.81 15.55
CA ALA A 126 22.26 12.13 16.09
C ALA A 126 23.15 11.56 14.97
N GLY A 127 24.47 11.61 15.16
CA GLY A 127 25.44 10.87 14.36
C GLY A 127 25.52 9.39 14.78
N PRO A 128 26.34 8.58 14.10
CA PRO A 128 26.49 7.17 14.42
C PRO A 128 27.11 6.96 15.82
N GLY A 129 26.69 5.91 16.53
CA GLY A 129 27.36 5.43 17.76
C GLY A 129 26.49 5.30 19.02
N PHE A 130 25.24 5.76 18.99
CA PHE A 130 24.31 5.71 20.13
C PHE A 130 23.52 4.40 20.23
N LEU A 131 24.20 3.25 20.17
CA LEU A 131 23.58 1.93 20.24
C LEU A 131 23.76 1.31 21.63
N ALA A 132 22.69 0.73 22.19
CA ALA A 132 22.72 0.03 23.48
C ALA A 132 23.39 -1.35 23.42
N ARG A 133 23.57 -1.90 22.21
CA ARG A 133 23.94 -3.30 21.95
C ARG A 133 25.04 -3.87 22.84
N TYR A 134 26.11 -3.11 23.03
CA TYR A 134 27.30 -3.56 23.75
C TYR A 134 27.43 -2.97 25.16
N GLY A 135 26.43 -2.22 25.65
CA GLY A 135 26.50 -1.56 26.96
C GLY A 135 26.61 -2.50 28.16
N ARG A 136 26.45 -3.82 27.96
CA ARG A 136 26.72 -4.87 28.96
C ARG A 136 28.00 -5.66 28.70
N ALA A 137 28.84 -5.24 27.77
CA ALA A 137 30.13 -5.86 27.46
C ALA A 137 31.27 -4.85 27.52
N GLU A 138 30.98 -3.59 27.18
CA GLU A 138 31.92 -2.50 27.15
C GLU A 138 31.20 -1.16 27.34
N ASP A 139 31.99 -0.12 27.56
CA ASP A 139 31.48 1.22 27.68
C ASP A 139 30.93 1.76 26.35
N THR A 140 29.86 2.56 26.41
CA THR A 140 29.18 3.04 25.20
C THR A 140 28.79 4.52 25.27
N PRO A 141 28.80 5.23 24.12
CA PRO A 141 28.36 6.62 24.07
C PRO A 141 26.91 6.84 24.52
N LEU A 142 26.05 5.83 24.39
CA LEU A 142 24.65 5.92 24.81
C LEU A 142 24.51 5.97 26.34
N LEU A 143 25.17 5.06 27.06
CA LEU A 143 25.16 5.06 28.51
C LEU A 143 25.84 6.30 29.08
N ASP A 144 26.94 6.74 28.48
CA ASP A 144 27.61 7.98 28.86
C ASP A 144 26.71 9.21 28.67
N PHE A 145 25.98 9.27 27.55
CA PHE A 145 24.99 10.33 27.33
C PHE A 145 23.91 10.34 28.41
N ILE A 146 23.31 9.18 28.72
CA ILE A 146 22.27 9.08 29.75
C ILE A 146 22.83 9.50 31.11
N ASN A 147 23.98 8.95 31.49
CA ASN A 147 24.61 9.22 32.77
C ASN A 147 25.05 10.69 32.90
N GLU A 148 25.58 11.29 31.84
CA GLU A 148 26.00 12.70 31.88
C GLU A 148 24.80 13.64 32.02
N VAL A 149 23.67 13.36 31.36
CA VAL A 149 22.43 14.13 31.55
C VAL A 149 21.97 14.08 33.00
N GLN A 150 21.89 12.87 33.59
CA GLN A 150 21.49 12.70 34.99
C GLN A 150 22.47 13.40 35.95
N ARG A 151 23.77 13.16 35.77
CA ARG A 151 24.84 13.70 36.62
C ARG A 151 24.84 15.22 36.61
N ARG A 152 24.84 15.84 35.42
CA ARG A 152 24.85 17.29 35.25
C ARG A 152 23.56 17.92 35.78
N ARG A 153 22.40 17.29 35.55
CA ARG A 153 21.12 17.79 36.06
C ARG A 153 21.06 17.80 37.59
N ALA A 154 21.52 16.73 38.23
CA ALA A 154 21.51 16.59 39.68
C ALA A 154 22.68 17.31 40.39
N GLY A 155 23.70 17.74 39.64
CA GLY A 155 24.95 18.26 40.21
C GLY A 155 25.72 17.19 40.99
N ALA A 156 25.62 15.93 40.57
CA ALA A 156 26.18 14.79 41.27
C ALA A 156 27.63 14.48 40.86
N ASP A 157 28.35 13.79 41.73
CA ASP A 157 29.71 13.29 41.45
C ASP A 157 29.67 12.15 40.44
N LEU A 158 28.68 11.25 40.60
CA LEU A 158 28.53 10.00 39.88
C LEU A 158 27.12 9.89 39.29
N SER A 159 26.95 9.05 38.28
CA SER A 159 25.63 8.64 37.79
C SER A 159 25.60 7.17 37.44
N ALA A 160 24.47 6.51 37.72
CA ALA A 160 24.19 5.13 37.34
C ALA A 160 22.99 5.01 36.40
N ALA A 161 23.14 4.20 35.36
CA ALA A 161 22.08 3.86 34.42
C ALA A 161 22.30 2.46 33.84
N ALA A 162 21.23 1.86 33.34
CA ALA A 162 21.27 0.57 32.64
C ALA A 162 20.68 0.72 31.24
N ASP A 163 21.17 -0.11 30.32
CA ASP A 163 20.49 -0.32 29.04
C ASP A 163 19.33 -1.30 29.23
N PHE A 164 18.10 -0.78 29.18
CA PHE A 164 16.90 -1.58 29.37
C PHE A 164 16.61 -2.53 28.20
N ASP A 165 16.99 -2.12 26.99
CA ASP A 165 16.84 -2.88 25.75
C ASP A 165 18.08 -2.72 24.88
N LEU A 166 18.82 -3.81 24.66
CA LEU A 166 20.05 -3.80 23.85
C LEU A 166 19.79 -3.66 22.35
N SER A 167 18.52 -3.75 21.91
CA SER A 167 18.12 -3.47 20.53
C SER A 167 17.80 -1.99 20.29
N ALA A 168 17.67 -1.20 21.35
CA ALA A 168 17.38 0.23 21.27
C ALA A 168 18.63 1.08 20.99
N GLY A 169 18.40 2.35 20.69
CA GLY A 169 19.42 3.36 20.47
C GLY A 169 18.82 4.63 19.91
N LEU A 170 19.64 5.66 19.75
CA LEU A 170 19.26 6.84 18.97
C LEU A 170 19.64 6.59 17.50
N PRO A 171 18.71 6.76 16.55
CA PRO A 171 18.99 6.53 15.14
C PRO A 171 19.98 7.56 14.59
N GLU A 172 20.76 7.16 13.58
CA GLU A 172 21.50 8.13 12.77
C GLU A 172 20.53 8.98 11.96
N GLY A 173 20.71 10.30 12.00
CA GLY A 173 19.78 11.26 11.43
C GLY A 173 18.78 11.76 12.48
N GLU A 174 17.51 11.86 12.11
CA GLU A 174 16.48 12.49 12.94
C GLU A 174 16.09 11.62 14.14
N VAL A 175 16.09 12.22 15.33
CA VAL A 175 15.68 11.64 16.61
C VAL A 175 14.31 12.17 17.01
N ARG A 176 13.40 11.28 17.39
CA ARG A 176 12.01 11.57 17.78
C ARG A 176 11.73 11.12 19.22
N GLU A 177 10.61 11.56 19.79
CA GLU A 177 10.17 11.14 21.14
C GLU A 177 10.15 9.63 21.34
N ARG A 178 9.72 8.87 20.33
CA ARG A 178 9.73 7.39 20.38
C ARG A 178 11.13 6.79 20.58
N ASP A 179 12.17 7.44 20.07
CA ASP A 179 13.54 6.92 20.13
C ASP A 179 14.10 7.11 21.55
N VAL A 180 13.82 8.27 22.16
CA VAL A 180 14.15 8.55 23.57
C VAL A 180 13.33 7.66 24.51
N ALA A 181 12.04 7.47 24.24
CA ALA A 181 11.20 6.54 24.97
C ALA A 181 11.68 5.08 24.83
N GLY A 182 12.28 4.71 23.69
CA GLY A 182 12.86 3.40 23.45
C GLY A 182 14.10 3.11 24.31
N ILE A 183 15.01 4.08 24.45
CA ILE A 183 16.21 3.93 25.30
C ILE A 183 15.91 4.06 26.80
N TYR A 184 14.81 4.73 27.18
CA TYR A 184 14.39 4.88 28.58
C TYR A 184 12.86 4.65 28.75
N PRO A 185 12.39 3.39 28.70
CA PRO A 185 10.96 3.03 28.61
C PRO A 185 10.18 3.16 29.92
N TYR A 186 10.85 3.40 31.05
CA TYR A 186 10.20 3.57 32.35
C TYR A 186 10.02 5.05 32.71
N GLU A 187 8.88 5.41 33.28
CA GLU A 187 8.58 6.76 33.80
C GLU A 187 9.24 7.00 35.17
N ASN A 188 10.50 6.59 35.31
CA ASN A 188 11.24 6.81 36.54
C ASN A 188 11.69 8.28 36.63
N THR A 189 11.73 8.79 37.85
CA THR A 189 12.20 10.16 38.10
C THR A 189 13.65 10.17 38.56
N LEU A 190 14.37 11.27 38.29
CA LEU A 190 15.75 11.46 38.69
C LEU A 190 15.84 11.64 40.21
N ARG A 191 16.79 10.94 40.83
CA ARG A 191 17.17 11.07 42.24
C ARG A 191 18.69 11.19 42.34
N ALA A 192 19.17 11.83 43.40
CA ALA A 192 20.55 11.65 43.83
C ALA A 192 20.64 11.40 45.33
N VAL A 193 21.54 10.51 45.72
CA VAL A 193 21.78 10.12 47.12
C VAL A 193 23.25 10.28 47.50
N ARG A 194 23.50 10.54 48.79
CA ARG A 194 24.84 10.50 49.36
C ARG A 194 25.20 9.06 49.72
N ILE A 195 26.31 8.56 49.18
CA ILE A 195 26.84 7.23 49.46
C ILE A 195 28.31 7.30 49.89
N ALA A 196 28.74 6.32 50.67
CA ALA A 196 30.14 6.09 51.01
C ALA A 196 30.84 5.22 49.95
N GLY A 197 32.17 5.23 49.91
CA GLY A 197 32.96 4.46 48.94
C GLY A 197 32.75 2.94 49.05
N ASN A 198 32.48 2.42 50.25
CA ASN A 198 32.10 1.01 50.43
C ASN A 198 30.72 0.69 49.83
N GLN A 199 29.75 1.61 49.91
CA GLN A 199 28.44 1.46 49.27
C GLN A 199 28.55 1.54 47.75
N LEU A 200 29.41 2.42 47.21
CA LEU A 200 29.70 2.48 45.78
C LEU A 200 30.31 1.16 45.29
N LYS A 201 31.29 0.61 46.01
CA LYS A 201 31.85 -0.70 45.68
C LYS A 201 30.77 -1.78 45.74
N ALA A 202 29.94 -1.81 46.77
CA ALA A 202 28.85 -2.77 46.88
C ALA A 202 27.84 -2.65 45.72
N TYR A 203 27.53 -1.43 45.28
CA TYR A 203 26.69 -1.17 44.11
C TYR A 203 27.29 -1.80 42.84
N LEU A 204 28.58 -1.56 42.62
CA LEU A 204 29.32 -2.10 41.48
C LEU A 204 29.44 -3.65 41.53
N GLU A 205 29.58 -4.22 42.72
CA GLU A 205 29.55 -5.69 42.89
C GLU A 205 28.16 -6.27 42.63
N GLN A 206 27.08 -5.55 42.97
CA GLN A 206 25.71 -5.96 42.68
C GLN A 206 25.41 -5.98 41.18
N THR A 207 25.83 -4.94 40.42
CA THR A 207 25.71 -4.96 38.94
C THR A 207 26.54 -6.10 38.33
N ALA A 208 27.75 -6.36 38.85
CA ALA A 208 28.63 -7.41 38.35
C ALA A 208 28.07 -8.84 38.51
N ARG A 209 27.00 -9.05 39.29
CA ARG A 209 26.29 -10.35 39.40
C ARG A 209 25.62 -10.78 38.10
N TYR A 210 25.43 -9.85 37.16
CA TYR A 210 24.95 -10.14 35.80
C TYR A 210 25.85 -11.13 35.05
N PHE A 211 27.12 -11.25 35.47
CA PHE A 211 28.05 -12.21 34.88
C PHE A 211 28.26 -13.43 35.78
N ARG A 212 28.50 -14.59 35.15
CA ARG A 212 29.09 -15.76 35.80
C ARG A 212 30.60 -15.58 35.93
N THR A 213 31.23 -16.36 36.80
CA THR A 213 32.69 -16.38 36.89
C THR A 213 33.24 -16.96 35.59
N TYR A 214 34.24 -16.30 35.01
CA TYR A 214 34.78 -16.67 33.71
C TYR A 214 35.43 -18.06 33.75
N GLN A 215 34.95 -18.93 32.86
CA GLN A 215 35.56 -20.19 32.51
C GLN A 215 35.56 -20.29 30.98
N PRO A 216 36.70 -20.62 30.34
CA PRO A 216 36.76 -20.75 28.89
C PRO A 216 35.67 -21.69 28.35
N GLY A 217 34.89 -21.23 27.37
CA GLY A 217 33.83 -22.00 26.73
C GLY A 217 32.50 -22.11 27.49
N ALA A 218 32.43 -21.63 28.74
CA ALA A 218 31.18 -21.62 29.50
C ALA A 218 30.35 -20.34 29.21
N PRO A 219 29.00 -20.38 29.32
CA PRO A 219 28.17 -19.19 29.25
C PRO A 219 28.60 -18.16 30.30
N LEU A 220 28.75 -16.90 29.89
CA LEU A 220 29.17 -15.81 30.78
C LEU A 220 28.01 -15.00 31.36
N ILE A 221 26.84 -15.01 30.70
CA ILE A 221 25.67 -14.27 31.18
C ILE A 221 24.99 -15.08 32.28
N ASN A 222 24.65 -14.42 33.37
CA ASN A 222 23.84 -14.97 34.44
C ASN A 222 22.37 -14.59 34.19
N ASP A 223 21.64 -15.44 33.49
CA ASP A 223 20.24 -15.20 33.09
C ASP A 223 19.26 -15.17 34.29
N SER A 224 19.73 -15.49 35.50
CA SER A 224 19.00 -15.25 36.75
C SER A 224 19.05 -13.79 37.20
N VAL A 225 19.84 -12.93 36.55
CA VAL A 225 19.87 -11.49 36.82
C VAL A 225 19.32 -10.77 35.58
N PRO A 226 18.22 -10.01 35.69
CA PRO A 226 17.69 -9.29 34.53
C PRO A 226 18.71 -8.27 34.05
N GLY A 227 18.83 -8.15 32.72
CA GLY A 227 19.79 -7.23 32.12
C GLY A 227 19.57 -5.76 32.48
N PHE A 228 18.34 -5.35 32.81
CA PHE A 228 18.05 -3.99 33.30
C PHE A 228 18.57 -3.73 34.72
N ASN A 229 19.06 -4.75 35.43
CA ASN A 229 19.77 -4.61 36.70
C ASN A 229 21.30 -4.54 36.51
N PHE A 230 21.81 -4.58 35.28
CA PHE A 230 23.21 -4.28 34.99
C PHE A 230 23.36 -2.77 34.78
N ASP A 231 23.71 -2.07 35.86
CA ASP A 231 23.99 -0.64 35.84
C ASP A 231 25.47 -0.37 35.55
N VAL A 232 25.72 0.67 34.75
CA VAL A 232 27.05 1.27 34.53
C VAL A 232 27.11 2.58 35.30
N VAL A 233 28.22 2.80 36.02
CA VAL A 233 28.44 4.00 36.83
C VAL A 233 29.47 4.91 36.16
N SER A 234 29.04 6.08 35.70
CA SER A 234 29.94 7.12 35.18
C SER A 234 30.43 8.03 36.31
N GLY A 235 31.60 8.66 36.09
CA GLY A 235 32.29 9.53 37.07
C GLY A 235 33.41 8.82 37.85
N VAL A 236 33.50 7.50 37.74
CA VAL A 236 34.59 6.66 38.25
C VAL A 236 35.19 5.80 37.16
N THR A 237 36.44 5.37 37.33
CA THR A 237 37.05 4.32 36.53
C THR A 237 37.07 3.01 37.29
N TYR A 238 36.71 1.89 36.67
CA TYR A 238 36.82 0.57 37.29
C TYR A 238 36.90 -0.58 36.28
N THR A 239 37.38 -1.73 36.72
CA THR A 239 37.38 -2.97 35.95
C THR A 239 36.58 -4.03 36.68
N ILE A 240 35.71 -4.73 35.95
CA ILE A 240 34.99 -5.92 36.43
C ILE A 240 35.84 -7.14 36.06
N ASP A 241 36.54 -7.70 37.04
CA ASP A 241 37.38 -8.90 36.90
C ASP A 241 36.54 -10.17 37.11
N LEU A 242 36.16 -10.79 35.99
CA LEU A 242 35.34 -12.00 35.96
C LEU A 242 36.10 -13.27 36.37
N THR A 243 37.42 -13.20 36.59
CA THR A 243 38.15 -14.32 37.21
C THR A 243 37.84 -14.45 38.71
N GLN A 244 37.32 -13.39 39.32
CA GLN A 244 37.03 -13.35 40.75
C GLN A 244 35.59 -13.80 41.06
N ALA A 245 35.40 -14.31 42.28
CA ALA A 245 34.09 -14.67 42.79
C ALA A 245 33.16 -13.43 42.88
N PRO A 246 31.83 -13.59 42.71
CA PRO A 246 30.88 -12.50 42.94
C PRO A 246 31.10 -11.81 44.30
N GLY A 247 31.12 -10.48 44.33
CA GLY A 247 31.43 -9.69 45.53
C GLY A 247 32.90 -9.28 45.67
N GLN A 248 33.79 -9.76 44.78
CA GLN A 248 35.21 -9.40 44.76
C GLN A 248 35.72 -9.01 43.36
N ARG A 249 34.82 -8.64 42.45
CA ARG A 249 35.13 -8.43 41.02
C ARG A 249 35.62 -7.03 40.70
N ILE A 250 35.32 -6.04 41.52
CA ILE A 250 35.64 -4.64 41.21
C ILE A 250 37.11 -4.33 41.54
N ARG A 251 37.89 -4.03 40.51
CA ARG A 251 39.31 -3.67 40.57
C ARG A 251 39.52 -2.24 40.04
N GLY A 252 40.58 -1.59 40.51
CA GLY A 252 41.00 -0.27 40.01
C GLY A 252 39.98 0.86 40.21
N LEU A 253 39.04 0.72 41.17
CA LEU A 253 38.01 1.73 41.43
C LEU A 253 38.64 3.06 41.85
N ALA A 254 38.56 4.06 40.97
CA ALA A 254 39.14 5.37 41.19
C ALA A 254 38.19 6.49 40.76
N TYR A 255 38.21 7.59 41.51
CA TYR A 255 37.50 8.83 41.21
C TYR A 255 38.54 9.91 40.91
N ARG A 256 38.49 10.51 39.71
CA ARG A 256 39.48 11.51 39.24
C ARG A 256 40.93 11.03 39.39
N GLY A 257 41.19 9.74 39.12
CA GLY A 257 42.51 9.12 39.23
C GLY A 257 42.95 8.74 40.64
N ARG A 258 42.19 9.10 41.69
CA ARG A 258 42.47 8.69 43.08
C ARG A 258 41.66 7.44 43.44
N VAL A 259 42.32 6.45 44.04
CA VAL A 259 41.68 5.24 44.57
C VAL A 259 40.57 5.61 45.56
N VAL A 260 39.39 5.00 45.39
CA VAL A 260 38.24 5.22 46.28
C VAL A 260 38.46 4.50 47.61
N ALA A 261 38.51 5.25 48.71
CA ALA A 261 38.56 4.73 50.06
C ALA A 261 37.14 4.41 50.59
N PRO A 262 36.98 3.43 51.51
CA PRO A 262 35.66 3.04 52.04
C PRO A 262 34.83 4.20 52.62
N ALA A 263 35.49 5.20 53.22
CA ALA A 263 34.88 6.35 53.86
C ALA A 263 34.74 7.59 52.95
N ASP A 264 35.23 7.53 51.70
CA ASP A 264 35.03 8.63 50.75
C ASP A 264 33.52 8.84 50.52
N SER A 265 33.09 10.09 50.33
CA SER A 265 31.68 10.45 50.20
C SER A 265 31.38 10.96 48.79
N PHE A 266 30.36 10.39 48.17
CA PHE A 266 29.94 10.74 46.81
C PHE A 266 28.45 11.05 46.77
N THR A 267 28.06 11.88 45.82
CA THR A 267 26.68 12.00 45.37
C THR A 267 26.47 11.16 44.11
N LEU A 268 25.53 10.21 44.15
CA LEU A 268 25.20 9.34 43.02
C LEU A 268 23.83 9.72 42.48
N ALA A 269 23.75 10.08 41.19
CA ALA A 269 22.51 10.29 40.46
C ALA A 269 22.02 8.98 39.82
N LEU A 270 20.72 8.69 39.92
CA LEU A 270 20.11 7.45 39.43
C LEU A 270 18.59 7.60 39.36
N ASN A 271 17.93 6.57 38.86
CA ASN A 271 16.47 6.55 38.84
C ASN A 271 15.85 6.21 40.22
N SER A 272 14.61 6.66 40.42
CA SER A 272 13.86 6.46 41.67
C SER A 272 13.71 4.99 42.08
N TYR A 273 13.61 4.06 41.12
CA TYR A 273 13.49 2.63 41.39
C TYR A 273 14.78 2.03 41.99
N ARG A 274 15.96 2.41 41.48
CA ARG A 274 17.25 2.01 42.08
C ARG A 274 17.45 2.65 43.43
N GLN A 275 17.00 3.89 43.62
CA GLN A 275 17.17 4.60 44.89
C GLN A 275 16.44 3.89 46.03
N SER A 276 15.25 3.34 45.78
CA SER A 276 14.50 2.54 46.76
C SER A 276 15.06 1.12 46.99
N GLY A 277 16.15 0.74 46.30
CA GLY A 277 16.77 -0.57 46.36
C GLY A 277 16.23 -1.60 45.37
N GLY A 278 15.44 -1.17 44.38
CA GLY A 278 14.90 -2.04 43.34
C GLY A 278 15.99 -2.74 42.54
N GLY A 279 15.81 -4.03 42.21
CA GLY A 279 16.84 -4.86 41.58
C GLY A 279 17.91 -5.43 42.52
N GLY A 280 17.65 -5.39 43.84
CA GLY A 280 18.57 -5.90 44.86
C GLY A 280 19.66 -4.91 45.27
N TYR A 281 19.51 -3.63 44.91
CA TYR A 281 20.42 -2.55 45.28
C TYR A 281 20.17 -2.05 46.73
N THR A 282 20.10 -2.98 47.68
CA THR A 282 19.71 -2.70 49.08
C THR A 282 20.71 -1.80 49.83
N MET A 283 21.96 -1.70 49.35
CA MET A 283 22.98 -0.81 49.92
C MET A 283 22.61 0.68 49.82
N LEU A 284 21.62 1.04 48.99
CA LEU A 284 21.08 2.39 48.87
C LEU A 284 19.90 2.67 49.81
N GLN A 285 19.33 1.64 50.45
CA GLN A 285 18.22 1.83 51.39
C GLN A 285 18.68 2.67 52.58
N GLY A 286 17.94 3.75 52.87
CA GLY A 286 18.29 4.71 53.93
C GLY A 286 19.42 5.68 53.57
N ALA A 287 19.99 5.63 52.37
CA ALA A 287 20.94 6.65 51.91
C ALA A 287 20.26 8.02 51.85
N ARG A 288 20.96 9.07 52.31
CA ARG A 288 20.41 10.43 52.33
C ARG A 288 20.15 10.93 50.91
N VAL A 289 18.90 11.20 50.57
CA VAL A 289 18.52 11.87 49.33
C VAL A 289 19.02 13.32 49.37
N VAL A 290 19.78 13.71 48.35
CA VAL A 290 20.34 15.06 48.17
C VAL A 290 19.76 15.77 46.94
N TYR A 291 19.05 15.04 46.06
CA TYR A 291 18.28 15.57 44.94
C TYR A 291 16.98 14.79 44.75
N ASP A 292 15.85 15.50 44.80
CA ASP A 292 14.53 15.02 44.43
C ASP A 292 13.69 16.21 43.96
N ARG A 293 13.39 16.27 42.65
CA ARG A 293 12.51 17.28 42.06
C ARG A 293 11.35 16.66 41.27
N GLY A 294 11.16 15.35 41.38
CA GLY A 294 10.11 14.63 40.62
C GLY A 294 10.27 14.67 39.09
N GLU A 295 11.45 14.98 38.55
CA GLU A 295 11.65 15.13 37.11
C GLU A 295 11.79 13.77 36.41
N SER A 296 11.06 13.59 35.31
CA SER A 296 11.18 12.44 34.42
C SER A 296 12.56 12.40 33.78
N ILE A 297 13.27 11.26 33.90
CA ILE A 297 14.57 11.08 33.24
C ILE A 297 14.40 11.11 31.71
N ARG A 298 13.31 10.54 31.19
CA ARG A 298 13.00 10.57 29.76
C ARG A 298 12.87 12.00 29.24
N ASP A 299 12.17 12.86 29.98
CA ASP A 299 11.94 14.24 29.57
C ASP A 299 13.26 15.04 29.59
N LEU A 300 14.13 14.76 30.57
CA LEU A 300 15.47 15.34 30.64
C LEU A 300 16.33 14.92 29.44
N LEU A 301 16.27 13.65 29.02
CA LEU A 301 16.97 13.16 27.83
C LEU A 301 16.43 13.83 26.56
N ALA A 302 15.09 13.90 26.40
CA ALA A 302 14.46 14.55 25.26
C ALA A 302 14.81 16.06 25.19
N ALA A 303 14.82 16.74 26.35
CA ALA A 303 15.24 18.13 26.46
C ALA A 303 16.71 18.33 26.09
N GLU A 304 17.60 17.40 26.46
CA GLU A 304 19.01 17.47 26.06
C GLU A 304 19.21 17.31 24.55
N VAL A 305 18.49 16.37 23.92
CA VAL A 305 18.52 16.21 22.45
C VAL A 305 18.09 17.52 21.77
N ARG A 306 16.98 18.12 22.23
CA ARG A 306 16.51 19.42 21.72
C ARG A 306 17.52 20.54 21.92
N THR A 307 18.13 20.61 23.09
CA THR A 307 19.08 21.67 23.46
C THR A 307 20.36 21.58 22.62
N ARG A 308 20.87 20.38 22.36
CA ARG A 308 22.07 20.18 21.54
C ARG A 308 21.81 20.28 20.04
N GLY A 309 20.60 19.94 19.59
CA GLY A 309 20.19 19.94 18.18
C GLY A 309 20.82 18.83 17.33
N HIS A 310 22.11 18.55 17.53
CA HIS A 310 22.85 17.47 16.90
C HIS A 310 23.77 16.77 17.91
N LEU A 311 23.60 15.46 18.09
CA LEU A 311 24.40 14.63 18.98
C LEU A 311 25.55 13.95 18.24
N ILE A 312 26.76 14.04 18.81
CA ILE A 312 27.96 13.39 18.28
C ILE A 312 28.49 12.43 19.36
N ALA A 313 28.61 11.14 19.04
CA ALA A 313 29.01 10.10 19.99
C ALA A 313 30.36 10.41 20.66
N GLN A 314 31.35 10.89 19.88
CA GLN A 314 32.68 11.24 20.38
C GLN A 314 32.66 12.42 21.36
N SER A 315 31.63 13.27 21.33
CA SER A 315 31.51 14.41 22.25
C SER A 315 31.00 14.04 23.64
N VAL A 316 30.43 12.85 23.79
CA VAL A 316 29.85 12.35 25.05
C VAL A 316 30.58 11.12 25.58
N PHE A 317 31.27 10.37 24.73
CA PHE A 317 31.96 9.15 25.11
C PHE A 317 33.19 9.42 25.99
N SER A 318 33.23 8.80 27.17
CA SER A 318 34.30 8.94 28.15
C SER A 318 34.58 7.60 28.82
N PRO A 319 35.56 6.80 28.31
CA PRO A 319 35.86 5.47 28.82
C PRO A 319 36.02 5.43 30.35
N SER A 320 35.08 4.76 31.03
CA SER A 320 34.99 4.73 32.49
C SER A 320 34.98 3.30 33.05
N TRP A 321 34.76 2.27 32.23
CA TRP A 321 34.80 0.90 32.74
C TRP A 321 35.21 -0.15 31.70
N SER A 322 35.60 -1.32 32.20
CA SER A 322 36.02 -2.45 31.37
C SER A 322 35.72 -3.79 32.03
N VAL A 323 35.67 -4.86 31.23
CA VAL A 323 35.64 -6.24 31.69
C VAL A 323 37.01 -6.88 31.51
N SER A 324 37.46 -7.60 32.54
CA SER A 324 38.68 -8.42 32.54
C SER A 324 38.33 -9.89 32.81
N PRO A 325 39.04 -10.86 32.22
CA PRO A 325 40.13 -10.67 31.25
C PRO A 325 39.59 -10.32 29.84
N ALA A 326 40.47 -9.94 28.92
CA ALA A 326 40.08 -9.47 27.59
C ALA A 326 39.28 -10.52 26.79
N GLU A 327 39.56 -11.80 27.02
CA GLU A 327 38.86 -12.95 26.45
C GLU A 327 37.41 -13.01 26.94
N ALA A 328 37.16 -12.69 28.22
CA ALA A 328 35.80 -12.64 28.75
C ALA A 328 35.02 -11.48 28.13
N ARG A 329 35.66 -10.32 27.94
CA ARG A 329 35.06 -9.20 27.21
C ARG A 329 34.74 -9.56 25.76
N ALA A 330 35.65 -10.25 25.06
CA ALA A 330 35.43 -10.70 23.69
C ALA A 330 34.28 -11.71 23.60
N ALA A 331 34.21 -12.67 24.54
CA ALA A 331 33.11 -13.63 24.64
C ALA A 331 31.77 -12.94 24.94
N LEU A 332 31.74 -11.92 25.81
CA LEU A 332 30.54 -11.11 26.04
C LEU A 332 30.13 -10.33 24.78
N ARG A 333 31.08 -9.68 24.09
CA ARG A 333 30.78 -9.05 22.79
C ARG A 333 30.18 -10.06 21.83
N GLN A 334 30.73 -11.26 21.74
CA GLN A 334 30.20 -12.34 20.89
C GLN A 334 28.80 -12.80 21.32
N ALA A 335 28.51 -12.86 22.61
CA ALA A 335 27.17 -13.21 23.13
C ALA A 335 26.10 -12.16 22.77
N PHE A 336 26.50 -10.89 22.60
CA PHE A 336 25.64 -9.80 22.14
C PHE A 336 25.81 -9.47 20.64
N VAL A 337 26.69 -10.18 19.93
CA VAL A 337 26.65 -10.27 18.48
C VAL A 337 25.43 -11.15 18.19
N PRO A 338 24.41 -10.65 17.47
CA PRO A 338 23.30 -11.50 17.08
C PRO A 338 23.90 -12.71 16.34
N PRO A 339 23.33 -13.93 16.51
CA PRO A 339 23.75 -15.05 15.68
C PRO A 339 23.79 -14.56 14.23
N VAL A 340 24.80 -14.97 13.46
CA VAL A 340 24.74 -14.84 12.00
C VAL A 340 23.67 -15.82 11.50
N ALA A 341 22.42 -15.58 11.88
CA ALA A 341 21.46 -15.38 10.84
C ALA A 341 21.98 -14.18 10.05
N THR A 342 22.08 -14.32 8.74
CA THR A 342 21.75 -13.19 7.88
C THR A 342 20.38 -12.68 8.34
N VAL A 343 20.36 -11.81 9.35
CA VAL A 343 19.21 -10.96 9.59
C VAL A 343 19.29 -10.05 8.39
N ALA A 344 18.58 -10.43 7.32
CA ALA A 344 18.17 -9.48 6.32
C ALA A 344 17.71 -8.26 7.12
N ARG A 345 18.36 -7.09 6.95
CA ARG A 345 17.67 -5.86 7.37
C ARG A 345 16.31 -5.98 6.72
N PRO A 346 15.19 -6.00 7.48
CA PRO A 346 13.89 -6.15 6.88
C PRO A 346 13.80 -5.10 5.78
N ASP A 347 13.34 -5.53 4.61
CA ASP A 347 13.30 -4.66 3.45
C ASP A 347 12.60 -3.37 3.84
N SER A 348 13.29 -2.25 3.69
CA SER A 348 12.70 -0.95 4.02
C SER A 348 12.07 -0.40 2.75
N THR A 349 10.76 -0.15 2.79
CA THR A 349 10.09 0.53 1.68
C THR A 349 10.51 2.00 1.73
N LEU A 350 11.21 2.45 0.70
CA LEU A 350 11.70 3.83 0.58
C LEU A 350 10.63 4.74 -0.01
N LEU A 351 9.92 4.25 -1.01
CA LEU A 351 8.87 4.95 -1.74
C LEU A 351 7.78 3.94 -2.12
N ARG A 352 6.52 4.32 -1.89
CA ARG A 352 5.34 3.63 -2.42
C ARG A 352 4.67 4.49 -3.48
N VAL A 353 4.45 3.92 -4.65
CA VAL A 353 3.62 4.50 -5.71
C VAL A 353 2.30 3.78 -5.69
N LEU A 354 1.22 4.53 -5.49
CA LEU A 354 -0.14 4.05 -5.67
C LEU A 354 -0.64 4.57 -7.00
N ALA A 355 -1.10 3.71 -7.89
CA ALA A 355 -1.57 4.15 -9.19
C ALA A 355 -2.91 3.54 -9.59
N ILE A 356 -3.70 4.36 -10.27
CA ILE A 356 -4.91 3.96 -10.98
C ILE A 356 -4.79 4.41 -12.45
N ASN A 357 -5.76 4.01 -13.27
CA ASN A 357 -5.83 4.35 -14.68
C ASN A 357 -7.27 4.15 -15.17
N ASP A 358 -7.65 4.81 -16.25
CA ASP A 358 -8.92 4.63 -16.95
C ASP A 358 -10.12 4.75 -15.99
N PHE A 359 -10.12 5.76 -15.12
CA PHE A 359 -11.16 5.94 -14.10
C PHE A 359 -12.54 6.15 -14.71
N HIS A 360 -12.62 6.71 -15.92
CA HIS A 360 -13.82 6.77 -16.75
C HIS A 360 -15.07 7.35 -16.05
N GLY A 361 -14.88 8.31 -15.16
CA GLY A 361 -15.96 8.88 -14.36
C GLY A 361 -16.69 7.86 -13.49
N ALA A 362 -16.05 6.74 -13.11
CA ALA A 362 -16.61 5.67 -12.29
C ALA A 362 -16.74 6.08 -10.80
N LEU A 363 -17.55 7.11 -10.55
CA LEU A 363 -17.72 7.73 -9.25
C LEU A 363 -18.39 6.81 -8.23
N GLU A 364 -19.19 5.85 -8.69
CA GLU A 364 -19.89 4.86 -7.86
C GLU A 364 -19.27 3.47 -7.96
N PRO A 365 -19.36 2.65 -6.90
CA PRO A 365 -18.94 1.25 -6.95
C PRO A 365 -19.76 0.46 -7.97
N GLN A 366 -19.11 -0.49 -8.65
CA GLN A 366 -19.73 -1.37 -9.64
C GLN A 366 -19.56 -2.84 -9.26
N VAL A 367 -20.50 -3.68 -9.68
CA VAL A 367 -20.40 -5.14 -9.55
C VAL A 367 -19.90 -5.70 -10.88
N TRP A 368 -18.74 -6.35 -10.84
CA TRP A 368 -18.11 -6.95 -12.02
C TRP A 368 -18.40 -8.44 -12.11
N PRO A 369 -18.38 -9.06 -13.31
CA PRO A 369 -18.57 -10.50 -13.46
C PRO A 369 -17.60 -11.34 -12.59
N TRP A 370 -16.37 -10.88 -12.44
CA TRP A 370 -15.33 -11.52 -11.61
C TRP A 370 -15.40 -11.18 -10.12
N SER A 371 -16.25 -10.24 -9.70
CA SER A 371 -16.34 -9.77 -8.31
C SER A 371 -17.24 -10.64 -7.41
N ALA A 372 -17.89 -11.66 -7.98
CA ALA A 372 -18.84 -12.54 -7.29
C ALA A 372 -19.96 -11.77 -6.56
N GLY A 373 -20.52 -10.75 -7.22
CA GLY A 373 -21.64 -9.95 -6.69
C GLY A 373 -21.24 -8.82 -5.74
N ARG A 374 -19.94 -8.59 -5.52
CA ARG A 374 -19.45 -7.60 -4.55
C ARG A 374 -19.12 -6.27 -5.23
N PRO A 375 -19.48 -5.12 -4.63
CA PRO A 375 -19.18 -3.81 -5.20
C PRO A 375 -17.69 -3.49 -5.13
N VAL A 376 -17.13 -2.97 -6.22
CA VAL A 376 -15.71 -2.60 -6.37
C VAL A 376 -15.60 -1.17 -6.90
N GLY A 377 -14.60 -0.43 -6.43
CA GLY A 377 -14.30 0.92 -6.91
C GLY A 377 -15.24 1.97 -6.33
N GLY A 378 -15.44 3.06 -7.08
CA GLY A 378 -16.16 4.25 -6.63
C GLY A 378 -15.30 5.21 -5.81
N ALA A 379 -15.38 6.51 -6.10
CA ALA A 379 -14.51 7.53 -5.54
C ALA A 379 -14.53 7.54 -4.00
N ALA A 380 -15.73 7.40 -3.40
CA ALA A 380 -15.89 7.40 -1.96
C ALA A 380 -15.26 6.16 -1.27
N ALA A 381 -15.10 5.03 -1.97
CA ALA A 381 -14.38 3.87 -1.45
C ALA A 381 -12.88 3.96 -1.74
N LEU A 382 -12.51 4.45 -2.93
CA LEU A 382 -11.11 4.57 -3.37
C LEU A 382 -10.29 5.47 -2.45
N LYS A 383 -10.84 6.60 -2.00
CA LYS A 383 -10.14 7.52 -1.09
C LYS A 383 -9.59 6.80 0.16
N PRO A 384 -10.43 6.18 1.00
CA PRO A 384 -9.95 5.50 2.19
C PRO A 384 -9.09 4.27 1.86
N TRP A 385 -9.26 3.63 0.70
CA TRP A 385 -8.39 2.55 0.23
C TRP A 385 -6.97 3.04 -0.02
N LEU A 386 -6.80 4.10 -0.83
CA LEU A 386 -5.51 4.73 -1.10
C LEU A 386 -4.88 5.27 0.19
N ASP A 387 -5.67 5.89 1.06
CA ASP A 387 -5.23 6.39 2.37
C ASP A 387 -4.73 5.24 3.28
N SER A 388 -5.41 4.09 3.27
CA SER A 388 -5.00 2.90 4.02
C SER A 388 -3.70 2.32 3.48
N LEU A 389 -3.62 2.13 2.15
CA LEU A 389 -2.44 1.59 1.48
C LEU A 389 -1.21 2.50 1.66
N ALA A 390 -1.39 3.82 1.63
CA ALA A 390 -0.33 4.78 1.89
C ALA A 390 0.20 4.67 3.34
N ARG A 391 -0.68 4.55 4.33
CA ARG A 391 -0.28 4.46 5.74
C ARG A 391 0.37 3.12 6.11
N ALA A 392 0.01 2.04 5.44
CA ALA A 392 0.42 0.68 5.82
C ALA A 392 1.93 0.43 5.77
N CYS A 393 2.69 1.12 4.89
CA CYS A 393 4.14 0.94 4.78
C CYS A 393 4.97 1.79 5.75
N PHE A 394 4.37 2.81 6.38
CA PHE A 394 5.10 3.84 7.13
C PHE A 394 6.24 4.51 6.31
N CYS A 395 6.03 4.62 5.01
CA CYS A 395 7.00 5.11 4.02
C CYS A 395 6.47 6.34 3.29
N THR A 396 7.34 7.03 2.55
CA THR A 396 6.92 8.08 1.62
C THR A 396 6.02 7.47 0.54
N SER A 397 4.89 8.12 0.24
CA SER A 397 3.97 7.65 -0.81
C SER A 397 3.52 8.76 -1.74
N ILE A 398 3.41 8.45 -3.04
CA ILE A 398 2.80 9.31 -4.06
C ILE A 398 1.64 8.56 -4.76
N ARG A 399 0.74 9.31 -5.39
CA ARG A 399 -0.44 8.81 -6.09
C ARG A 399 -0.41 9.27 -7.55
N LEU A 400 -0.53 8.34 -8.48
CA LEU A 400 -0.46 8.61 -9.91
C LEU A 400 -1.70 8.10 -10.63
N ASP A 401 -2.01 8.71 -11.77
CA ASP A 401 -3.04 8.25 -12.69
C ASP A 401 -2.48 8.14 -14.12
N ALA A 402 -2.91 7.13 -14.88
CA ALA A 402 -2.42 6.92 -16.25
C ALA A 402 -3.35 7.46 -17.34
N GLY A 403 -4.29 8.36 -17.03
CA GLY A 403 -5.21 9.02 -17.96
C GLY A 403 -6.56 8.30 -18.13
N ASP A 404 -7.41 8.88 -18.97
CA ASP A 404 -8.83 8.56 -19.20
C ASP A 404 -9.67 8.64 -17.92
N GLU A 405 -9.63 9.81 -17.27
CA GLU A 405 -10.29 10.05 -15.99
C GLU A 405 -11.78 10.36 -16.15
N MET A 406 -12.16 11.04 -17.24
CA MET A 406 -13.42 11.80 -17.29
C MET A 406 -14.57 11.09 -18.00
N GLN A 407 -14.37 10.54 -19.19
CA GLN A 407 -15.47 10.01 -20.01
C GLN A 407 -15.96 8.65 -19.50
N GLY A 408 -17.27 8.42 -19.36
CA GLY A 408 -17.80 7.06 -19.26
C GLY A 408 -19.13 6.91 -18.53
N THR A 409 -19.45 7.80 -17.59
CA THR A 409 -20.72 7.76 -16.84
C THR A 409 -21.56 9.00 -17.11
N PRO A 410 -22.90 8.90 -17.06
CA PRO A 410 -23.77 10.07 -17.26
C PRO A 410 -23.42 11.26 -16.36
N VAL A 411 -23.14 11.00 -15.07
CA VAL A 411 -22.79 12.05 -14.09
C VAL A 411 -21.55 12.82 -14.54
N SER A 412 -20.53 12.13 -15.04
CA SER A 412 -19.31 12.76 -15.52
C SER A 412 -19.52 13.44 -16.87
N ASN A 413 -20.18 12.76 -17.81
CA ASN A 413 -20.30 13.24 -19.19
C ASN A 413 -21.17 14.48 -19.32
N PHE A 414 -22.35 14.51 -18.68
CA PHE A 414 -23.26 15.67 -18.71
C PHE A 414 -22.65 16.92 -18.08
N THR A 415 -21.58 16.76 -17.31
CA THR A 415 -20.87 17.84 -16.62
C THR A 415 -19.43 18.00 -17.13
N PHE A 416 -19.11 17.39 -18.28
CA PHE A 416 -17.83 17.51 -18.97
C PHE A 416 -16.62 17.16 -18.08
N GLY A 417 -16.74 16.10 -17.28
CA GLY A 417 -15.66 15.57 -16.43
C GLY A 417 -15.46 16.25 -15.07
N ARG A 418 -16.20 17.33 -14.75
CA ARG A 418 -15.99 18.10 -13.51
C ARG A 418 -16.01 17.24 -12.23
N PRO A 419 -16.99 16.35 -12.02
CA PRO A 419 -17.04 15.52 -10.82
C PRO A 419 -15.93 14.47 -10.77
N ALA A 420 -15.45 14.01 -11.93
CA ALA A 420 -14.29 13.11 -12.01
C ALA A 420 -13.02 13.83 -11.53
N ILE A 421 -12.72 15.02 -12.05
CA ILE A 421 -11.56 15.81 -11.59
C ILE A 421 -11.66 16.15 -10.10
N ALA A 422 -12.86 16.53 -9.62
CA ALA A 422 -13.09 16.78 -8.20
C ALA A 422 -12.83 15.53 -7.34
N ALA A 423 -13.21 14.35 -7.82
CA ALA A 423 -12.89 13.08 -7.17
C ALA A 423 -11.37 12.84 -7.16
N MET A 424 -10.68 12.99 -8.29
CA MET A 424 -9.21 12.81 -8.39
C MET A 424 -8.46 13.75 -7.45
N ASN A 425 -8.90 15.02 -7.32
CA ASN A 425 -8.40 15.96 -6.32
C ASN A 425 -8.57 15.43 -4.89
N ALA A 426 -9.73 14.89 -4.54
CA ALA A 426 -10.00 14.33 -3.21
C ALA A 426 -9.24 13.02 -2.94
N LEU A 427 -8.97 12.24 -3.99
CA LEU A 427 -8.07 11.08 -3.94
C LEU A 427 -6.61 11.50 -3.74
N GLY A 428 -6.27 12.78 -3.91
CA GLY A 428 -4.91 13.29 -3.69
C GLY A 428 -3.91 12.76 -4.73
N VAL A 429 -4.34 12.63 -5.98
CA VAL A 429 -3.45 12.36 -7.12
C VAL A 429 -2.40 13.46 -7.19
N ASP A 430 -1.16 13.10 -7.50
CA ASP A 430 -0.02 14.02 -7.58
C ASP A 430 0.30 14.38 -9.04
N ALA A 431 0.14 13.43 -9.96
CA ALA A 431 0.27 13.63 -11.41
C ALA A 431 -0.52 12.57 -12.19
N ALA A 432 -0.97 12.95 -13.39
CA ALA A 432 -1.72 12.11 -14.31
C ALA A 432 -1.17 12.20 -15.74
N ALA A 433 -1.23 11.12 -16.51
CA ALA A 433 -1.05 11.21 -17.96
C ALA A 433 -2.30 11.84 -18.62
N ILE A 434 -2.12 12.49 -19.77
CA ILE A 434 -3.26 12.87 -20.63
C ILE A 434 -3.63 11.67 -21.51
N GLY A 435 -4.81 11.09 -21.29
CA GLY A 435 -5.38 10.03 -22.11
C GLY A 435 -6.13 10.53 -23.34
N ASN A 436 -6.67 9.60 -24.13
CA ASN A 436 -7.41 9.95 -25.35
C ASN A 436 -8.79 10.54 -25.02
N HIS A 437 -9.45 10.06 -23.97
CA HIS A 437 -10.79 10.51 -23.57
C HIS A 437 -10.78 11.86 -22.85
N GLU A 438 -9.60 12.35 -22.45
CA GLU A 438 -9.43 13.74 -22.06
C GLU A 438 -9.81 14.73 -23.17
N PHE A 439 -9.73 14.30 -24.44
CA PHE A 439 -10.04 15.12 -25.62
C PHE A 439 -11.47 15.02 -26.12
N ASP A 440 -12.36 14.22 -25.51
CA ASP A 440 -13.70 13.96 -26.07
C ASP A 440 -14.58 15.21 -26.23
N TRP A 441 -14.31 16.27 -25.46
CA TRP A 441 -15.01 17.55 -25.52
C TRP A 441 -14.13 18.72 -25.97
N THR A 442 -13.10 18.46 -26.79
CA THR A 442 -12.08 19.42 -27.27
C THR A 442 -10.96 19.74 -26.29
N VAL A 443 -9.84 20.26 -26.83
CA VAL A 443 -8.68 20.75 -26.07
C VAL A 443 -9.06 21.86 -25.07
N ASP A 444 -10.06 22.69 -25.37
CA ASP A 444 -10.46 23.77 -24.46
C ASP A 444 -11.12 23.22 -23.19
N THR A 445 -11.94 22.18 -23.32
CA THR A 445 -12.51 21.49 -22.16
C THR A 445 -11.41 20.81 -21.35
N LEU A 446 -10.47 20.12 -22.00
CA LEU A 446 -9.31 19.55 -21.32
C LEU A 446 -8.56 20.61 -20.51
N ARG A 447 -8.22 21.75 -21.12
CA ARG A 447 -7.52 22.84 -20.43
C ARG A 447 -8.32 23.43 -19.27
N ALA A 448 -9.64 23.51 -19.38
CA ALA A 448 -10.50 23.93 -18.27
C ALA A 448 -10.45 22.91 -17.11
N ARG A 449 -10.43 21.62 -17.40
CA ARG A 449 -10.32 20.54 -16.41
C ARG A 449 -8.93 20.49 -15.76
N MET A 450 -7.87 20.70 -16.54
CA MET A 450 -6.50 20.86 -16.03
C MET A 450 -6.39 22.03 -15.05
N ALA A 451 -7.09 23.14 -15.30
CA ALA A 451 -7.10 24.28 -14.40
C ALA A 451 -7.88 24.04 -13.08
N GLU A 452 -8.80 23.07 -13.07
CA GLU A 452 -9.54 22.64 -11.88
C GLU A 452 -8.81 21.54 -11.10
N ALA A 453 -7.82 20.87 -11.71
CA ALA A 453 -7.01 19.84 -11.08
C ALA A 453 -5.99 20.45 -10.09
N HIS A 454 -5.78 19.77 -8.97
CA HIS A 454 -4.75 20.10 -7.97
C HIS A 454 -3.45 19.30 -8.20
N TYR A 455 -3.32 18.72 -9.38
CA TYR A 455 -2.23 17.85 -9.83
C TYR A 455 -1.84 18.17 -11.27
N HIS A 456 -0.71 17.63 -11.71
CA HIS A 456 -0.17 17.90 -13.04
C HIS A 456 -0.71 16.88 -14.06
N PHE A 457 -1.30 17.37 -15.14
CA PHE A 457 -1.52 16.58 -16.35
C PHE A 457 -0.29 16.62 -17.25
N LEU A 458 0.18 15.46 -17.68
CA LEU A 458 1.48 15.30 -18.33
C LEU A 458 1.38 14.60 -19.70
N ALA A 459 2.10 15.12 -20.70
CA ALA A 459 2.30 14.48 -22.00
C ALA A 459 3.54 15.01 -22.75
N ALA A 460 4.61 14.22 -22.80
CA ALA A 460 5.88 14.57 -23.47
C ALA A 460 5.86 14.38 -24.99
N ASN A 461 4.87 13.65 -25.51
CA ASN A 461 4.77 13.28 -26.92
C ASN A 461 3.67 14.05 -27.69
N ILE A 462 3.02 15.04 -27.08
CA ILE A 462 2.10 15.94 -27.79
C ILE A 462 2.88 17.09 -28.41
N THR A 463 2.64 17.31 -29.70
CA THR A 463 3.25 18.36 -30.52
C THR A 463 2.19 19.02 -31.40
N ASP A 464 2.56 20.10 -32.09
CA ASP A 464 1.80 20.64 -33.21
C ASP A 464 1.71 19.62 -34.37
N ALA A 465 0.82 19.87 -35.33
CA ALA A 465 0.62 18.97 -36.47
C ALA A 465 1.89 18.70 -37.30
N ALA A 466 2.90 19.58 -37.23
CA ALA A 466 4.21 19.39 -37.86
C ALA A 466 5.14 18.45 -37.09
N GLY A 467 4.81 18.10 -35.84
CA GLY A 467 5.63 17.24 -34.98
C GLY A 467 6.83 17.96 -34.35
N THR A 468 6.84 19.30 -34.35
CA THR A 468 8.05 20.09 -34.03
C THR A 468 7.96 20.84 -32.72
N ALA A 469 6.79 21.40 -32.38
CA ALA A 469 6.62 22.25 -31.21
C ALA A 469 5.66 21.64 -30.20
N ARG A 470 6.06 21.57 -28.93
CA ARG A 470 5.20 21.14 -27.81
C ARG A 470 4.26 22.28 -27.40
N PRO A 471 2.93 22.06 -27.30
CA PRO A 471 2.03 23.05 -26.71
C PRO A 471 2.39 23.37 -25.27
N ALA A 472 2.31 24.64 -24.85
CA ALA A 472 2.72 25.06 -23.51
C ALA A 472 1.98 24.31 -22.38
N TRP A 473 0.69 24.01 -22.59
CA TRP A 473 -0.17 23.29 -21.65
C TRP A 473 0.15 21.78 -21.53
N ALA A 474 0.84 21.18 -22.52
CA ALA A 474 1.19 19.76 -22.49
C ALA A 474 2.53 19.57 -21.75
N GLU A 475 2.54 19.71 -20.42
CA GLU A 475 3.77 19.58 -19.61
C GLU A 475 4.42 18.20 -19.80
N PRO A 476 5.73 18.10 -20.12
CA PRO A 476 6.33 16.80 -20.44
C PRO A 476 6.60 15.95 -19.19
N PHE A 477 7.01 16.59 -18.10
CA PHE A 477 7.30 15.95 -16.82
C PHE A 477 7.21 16.99 -15.69
N THR A 478 6.98 16.51 -14.47
CA THR A 478 7.05 17.30 -13.22
C THR A 478 7.92 16.60 -12.19
N VAL A 479 8.25 17.27 -11.08
CA VAL A 479 8.98 16.68 -9.94
C VAL A 479 8.15 16.82 -8.67
N ILE A 480 7.81 15.69 -8.07
CA ILE A 480 7.07 15.62 -6.81
C ILE A 480 8.07 15.42 -5.68
N GLU A 481 8.11 16.35 -4.73
CA GLU A 481 8.92 16.22 -3.51
C GLU A 481 8.04 15.86 -2.31
N ARG A 482 8.32 14.71 -1.67
CA ARG A 482 7.58 14.27 -0.48
C ARG A 482 8.48 13.46 0.44
N GLY A 483 8.45 13.77 1.74
CA GLY A 483 9.24 13.03 2.73
C GLY A 483 10.74 12.97 2.43
N GLY A 484 11.30 14.04 1.83
CA GLY A 484 12.71 14.12 1.43
C GLY A 484 13.08 13.30 0.17
N VAL A 485 12.10 12.75 -0.55
CA VAL A 485 12.31 12.04 -1.82
C VAL A 485 11.77 12.88 -2.96
N ARG A 486 12.56 13.05 -4.03
CA ARG A 486 12.15 13.71 -5.27
C ARG A 486 11.84 12.66 -6.33
N VAL A 487 10.65 12.69 -6.90
CA VAL A 487 10.21 11.77 -7.94
C VAL A 487 9.89 12.56 -9.20
N ALA A 488 10.68 12.39 -10.25
CA ALA A 488 10.37 12.95 -11.55
C ALA A 488 9.35 12.04 -12.26
N VAL A 489 8.25 12.61 -12.71
CA VAL A 489 7.17 11.88 -13.40
C VAL A 489 7.04 12.41 -14.81
N ILE A 490 7.28 11.57 -15.81
CA ILE A 490 7.15 11.85 -17.25
C ILE A 490 5.77 11.37 -17.71
N GLY A 491 5.04 12.19 -18.47
CA GLY A 491 3.75 11.78 -19.04
C GLY A 491 3.84 11.36 -20.49
N LEU A 492 2.97 10.44 -20.93
CA LEU A 492 2.78 10.09 -22.34
C LEU A 492 1.30 9.93 -22.66
N ALA A 493 0.86 10.57 -23.74
CA ALA A 493 -0.44 10.36 -24.33
C ALA A 493 -0.40 9.22 -25.36
N LEU A 494 -1.55 8.61 -25.66
CA LEU A 494 -1.67 7.56 -26.66
C LEU A 494 -1.30 8.09 -28.06
N PRO A 495 -0.31 7.53 -28.78
CA PRO A 495 -0.01 7.93 -30.16
C PRO A 495 -1.21 7.75 -31.11
N ALA A 496 -2.04 6.75 -30.85
CA ALA A 496 -3.28 6.50 -31.58
C ALA A 496 -4.46 7.40 -31.19
N THR A 497 -4.28 8.43 -30.34
CA THR A 497 -5.36 9.35 -29.93
C THR A 497 -6.20 9.88 -31.11
N PRO A 498 -5.63 10.33 -32.25
CA PRO A 498 -6.42 10.79 -33.40
C PRO A 498 -7.35 9.73 -34.02
N ARG A 499 -7.19 8.45 -33.65
CA ARG A 499 -8.05 7.33 -34.07
C ARG A 499 -8.89 6.76 -32.93
N ALA A 500 -8.64 7.18 -31.69
CA ALA A 500 -9.31 6.69 -30.48
C ALA A 500 -10.35 7.68 -29.92
N THR A 501 -10.17 8.99 -30.17
CA THR A 501 -11.21 10.03 -29.99
C THR A 501 -11.63 10.59 -31.34
N SER A 502 -12.60 11.51 -31.36
CA SER A 502 -13.01 12.21 -32.58
C SER A 502 -11.83 13.02 -33.15
N PRO A 503 -11.41 12.80 -34.42
CA PRO A 503 -10.28 13.50 -35.01
C PRO A 503 -10.41 15.03 -34.98
N ARG A 504 -11.65 15.55 -35.01
CA ARG A 504 -11.93 16.99 -34.91
C ARG A 504 -11.47 17.60 -33.59
N ASN A 505 -11.49 16.82 -32.51
CA ASN A 505 -11.21 17.32 -31.16
C ASN A 505 -9.72 17.54 -30.92
N VAL A 506 -8.87 16.90 -31.74
CA VAL A 506 -7.41 16.98 -31.67
C VAL A 506 -6.81 17.62 -32.91
N GLN A 507 -7.62 18.34 -33.68
CA GLN A 507 -7.17 19.02 -34.89
C GLN A 507 -6.00 19.97 -34.56
N GLY A 508 -4.93 19.89 -35.36
CA GLY A 508 -3.73 20.70 -35.18
C GLY A 508 -2.69 20.12 -34.22
N LEU A 509 -2.96 18.95 -33.63
CA LEU A 509 -2.01 18.23 -32.76
C LEU A 509 -1.46 16.97 -33.45
N ALA A 510 -0.23 16.62 -33.13
CA ALA A 510 0.38 15.34 -33.44
C ALA A 510 0.82 14.63 -32.16
N PHE A 511 0.70 13.30 -32.16
CA PHE A 511 1.03 12.43 -31.03
C PHE A 511 2.18 11.52 -31.47
N GLY A 512 3.40 11.88 -31.04
CA GLY A 512 4.63 11.25 -31.49
C GLY A 512 4.98 9.95 -30.75
N ASP A 513 6.07 9.34 -31.20
CA ASP A 513 6.63 8.12 -30.59
C ASP A 513 6.99 8.35 -29.11
N GLY A 514 6.47 7.47 -28.25
CA GLY A 514 6.62 7.57 -26.80
C GLY A 514 8.05 7.32 -26.32
N ALA A 515 8.76 6.34 -26.90
CA ALA A 515 10.13 6.02 -26.50
C ALA A 515 11.10 7.17 -26.83
N GLN A 516 10.96 7.78 -28.00
CA GLN A 516 11.70 8.98 -28.39
C GLN A 516 11.35 10.16 -27.48
N ALA A 517 10.09 10.35 -27.13
CA ALA A 517 9.68 11.41 -26.20
C ALA A 517 10.31 11.24 -24.81
N VAL A 518 10.29 10.03 -24.25
CA VAL A 518 10.96 9.73 -22.97
C VAL A 518 12.46 10.00 -23.09
N ARG A 519 13.14 9.49 -24.13
CA ARG A 519 14.59 9.71 -24.35
C ARG A 519 14.96 11.21 -24.40
N ARG A 520 14.10 12.06 -24.99
CA ARG A 520 14.35 13.52 -25.05
C ARG A 520 14.36 14.18 -23.68
N VAL A 521 13.46 13.78 -22.77
CA VAL A 521 13.26 14.46 -21.47
C VAL A 521 13.96 13.77 -20.31
N LEU A 522 14.33 12.49 -20.47
CA LEU A 522 14.92 11.67 -19.44
C LEU A 522 16.18 12.29 -18.79
N PRO A 523 17.13 12.91 -19.50
CA PRO A 523 18.30 13.52 -18.86
C PRO A 523 17.93 14.60 -17.84
N GLN A 524 16.90 15.41 -18.14
CA GLN A 524 16.42 16.47 -17.26
C GLN A 524 15.66 15.89 -16.07
N ALA A 525 14.76 14.93 -16.32
CA ALA A 525 14.00 14.25 -15.28
C ALA A 525 14.93 13.52 -14.29
N ARG A 526 15.94 12.81 -14.79
CA ARG A 526 16.91 12.07 -13.96
C ARG A 526 17.82 13.00 -13.15
N ALA A 527 18.18 14.16 -13.68
CA ALA A 527 18.95 15.16 -12.93
C ALA A 527 18.12 15.80 -11.79
N ALA A 528 16.80 15.87 -11.95
CA ALA A 528 15.91 16.55 -11.00
C ALA A 528 15.32 15.61 -9.93
N GLY A 529 15.18 14.30 -10.21
CA GLY A 529 14.56 13.33 -9.32
C GLY A 529 15.47 12.17 -8.89
N ASP A 530 15.26 11.68 -7.67
CA ASP A 530 15.92 10.46 -7.14
C ASP A 530 15.33 9.17 -7.75
N TYR A 531 14.11 9.28 -8.30
CA TYR A 531 13.38 8.28 -9.08
C TYR A 531 12.78 8.95 -10.33
N VAL A 532 12.71 8.22 -11.44
CA VAL A 532 12.03 8.64 -12.67
C VAL A 532 10.96 7.62 -13.02
N ILE A 533 9.71 8.06 -13.00
CA ILE A 533 8.52 7.25 -13.29
C ILE A 533 7.90 7.78 -14.58
N VAL A 534 7.37 6.89 -15.42
CA VAL A 534 6.55 7.26 -16.56
C VAL A 534 5.09 6.93 -16.25
N VAL A 535 4.19 7.89 -16.38
CA VAL A 535 2.74 7.64 -16.49
C VAL A 535 2.38 7.71 -17.97
N ALA A 536 1.86 6.62 -18.52
CA ALA A 536 1.61 6.48 -19.94
C ALA A 536 0.18 5.99 -20.18
N HIS A 537 -0.58 6.76 -20.96
CA HIS A 537 -1.85 6.32 -21.48
C HIS A 537 -1.65 5.45 -22.73
N VAL A 538 -0.90 4.37 -22.57
CA VAL A 538 -0.53 3.40 -23.61
C VAL A 538 -0.53 2.05 -22.91
N GLY A 539 -1.15 1.03 -23.50
CA GLY A 539 -1.40 -0.24 -22.81
C GLY A 539 -0.86 -1.47 -23.52
N ALA A 540 -1.12 -2.63 -22.90
CA ALA A 540 -0.85 -3.95 -23.43
C ALA A 540 -1.86 -4.99 -22.89
N PHE A 541 -1.72 -6.22 -23.32
CA PHE A 541 -2.44 -7.39 -22.81
C PHE A 541 -1.43 -8.43 -22.32
N CYS A 542 -1.83 -9.22 -21.33
CA CYS A 542 -1.01 -10.29 -20.78
C CYS A 542 -1.80 -11.60 -20.65
N ASP A 543 -1.13 -12.71 -20.94
CA ASP A 543 -1.64 -14.05 -20.75
C ASP A 543 -1.39 -14.52 -19.32
N GLY A 544 -2.36 -14.31 -18.43
CA GLY A 544 -2.32 -14.75 -17.03
C GLY A 544 -2.72 -13.68 -16.02
N ASP A 545 -2.89 -14.09 -14.76
CA ASP A 545 -3.17 -13.17 -13.65
C ASP A 545 -1.86 -12.76 -12.95
N GLY A 546 -1.43 -11.51 -13.18
CA GLY A 546 -0.26 -10.89 -12.57
C GLY A 546 -0.56 -10.07 -11.30
N SER A 547 -1.74 -10.18 -10.71
CA SER A 547 -2.16 -9.30 -9.60
C SER A 547 -1.26 -9.44 -8.36
N ALA A 548 -0.83 -10.65 -8.01
CA ALA A 548 0.02 -10.90 -6.85
C ALA A 548 1.53 -10.68 -7.09
N GLY A 549 1.97 -10.66 -8.35
CA GLY A 549 3.38 -10.53 -8.72
C GLY A 549 3.61 -10.51 -10.24
N PRO A 550 4.81 -10.09 -10.69
CA PRO A 550 5.05 -9.84 -12.11
C PRO A 550 5.08 -11.13 -12.94
N LEU A 551 4.41 -11.08 -14.09
CA LEU A 551 4.48 -12.09 -15.15
C LEU A 551 5.78 -11.95 -15.94
N GLY A 552 6.25 -13.06 -16.52
CA GLY A 552 7.41 -13.05 -17.42
C GLY A 552 7.14 -12.19 -18.67
N PRO A 553 8.16 -11.52 -19.24
CA PRO A 553 7.98 -10.53 -20.32
C PRO A 553 7.40 -11.11 -21.61
N ALA A 554 7.51 -12.42 -21.85
CA ALA A 554 6.94 -13.09 -23.01
C ALA A 554 5.40 -13.28 -22.90
N ALA A 555 4.83 -13.15 -21.71
CA ALA A 555 3.40 -13.27 -21.48
C ALA A 555 2.63 -12.01 -21.89
N CYS A 556 3.31 -10.87 -22.09
CA CYS A 556 2.69 -9.59 -22.37
C CYS A 556 3.05 -9.07 -23.76
N HIS A 557 2.08 -8.49 -24.46
CA HIS A 557 2.23 -7.92 -25.80
C HIS A 557 1.40 -6.64 -25.94
N GLY A 558 1.91 -5.66 -26.69
CA GLY A 558 1.24 -4.38 -26.93
C GLY A 558 2.23 -3.21 -26.90
N GLU A 559 1.70 -2.02 -27.20
CA GLU A 559 2.50 -0.83 -27.48
C GLU A 559 3.38 -0.40 -26.28
N ILE A 560 2.89 -0.55 -25.05
CA ILE A 560 3.70 -0.21 -23.86
C ILE A 560 4.88 -1.16 -23.65
N ILE A 561 4.75 -2.43 -24.08
CA ILE A 561 5.83 -3.42 -24.05
C ILE A 561 6.90 -3.06 -25.08
N ASP A 562 6.49 -2.64 -26.28
CA ASP A 562 7.40 -2.20 -27.34
C ASP A 562 8.10 -0.89 -26.99
N LEU A 563 7.39 0.04 -26.36
CA LEU A 563 7.98 1.26 -25.81
C LEU A 563 9.10 0.92 -24.81
N ALA A 564 8.84 0.03 -23.84
CA ALA A 564 9.83 -0.36 -22.84
C ALA A 564 11.05 -1.07 -23.46
N ARG A 565 10.85 -1.88 -24.52
CA ARG A 565 11.95 -2.48 -25.31
C ARG A 565 12.78 -1.41 -26.04
N GLY A 566 12.15 -0.31 -26.43
CA GLY A 566 12.79 0.85 -27.06
C GLY A 566 13.53 1.78 -26.09
N LEU A 567 13.54 1.53 -24.78
CA LEU A 567 14.32 2.29 -23.79
C LEU A 567 15.59 1.54 -23.40
N ASP A 568 16.58 2.24 -22.84
CA ASP A 568 17.76 1.58 -22.28
C ASP A 568 17.39 0.84 -20.98
N SER A 569 18.09 -0.26 -20.67
CA SER A 569 17.72 -1.11 -19.54
C SER A 569 17.73 -0.36 -18.21
N GLY A 570 16.62 -0.41 -17.46
CA GLY A 570 16.48 0.29 -16.18
C GLY A 570 16.63 1.82 -16.25
N SER A 571 16.50 2.42 -17.45
CA SER A 571 16.66 3.87 -17.64
C SER A 571 15.59 4.70 -16.91
N VAL A 572 14.40 4.13 -16.74
CA VAL A 572 13.33 4.61 -15.87
C VAL A 572 13.01 3.55 -14.81
N ASP A 573 12.51 3.99 -13.66
CA ASP A 573 12.34 3.15 -12.47
C ASP A 573 10.99 2.41 -12.44
N LEU A 574 9.97 2.93 -13.14
CA LEU A 574 8.62 2.37 -13.23
C LEU A 574 7.88 2.98 -14.43
N ILE A 575 7.06 2.17 -15.10
CA ILE A 575 6.00 2.63 -16.01
C ILE A 575 4.64 2.27 -15.40
N VAL A 576 3.80 3.29 -15.22
CA VAL A 576 2.37 3.15 -14.92
C VAL A 576 1.62 3.33 -16.23
N SER A 577 0.89 2.29 -16.64
CA SER A 577 0.24 2.12 -17.94
C SER A 577 -1.27 2.25 -17.82
N GLY A 578 -1.95 2.55 -18.93
CA GLY A 578 -3.41 2.69 -19.04
C GLY A 578 -3.94 2.24 -20.41
N HIS A 579 -5.11 2.72 -20.82
CA HIS A 579 -5.74 2.56 -22.14
C HIS A 579 -6.40 1.20 -22.40
N THR A 580 -5.71 0.07 -22.17
CA THR A 580 -6.25 -1.25 -22.55
C THR A 580 -7.21 -1.86 -21.52
N HIS A 581 -7.39 -1.19 -20.38
CA HIS A 581 -8.21 -1.63 -19.24
C HIS A 581 -7.83 -3.00 -18.65
N SER A 582 -6.67 -3.51 -19.03
CA SER A 582 -6.21 -4.84 -18.68
C SER A 582 -5.48 -4.84 -17.33
N LEU A 583 -5.16 -6.04 -16.87
CA LEU A 583 -4.31 -6.23 -15.71
C LEU A 583 -2.87 -6.47 -16.21
N ILE A 584 -1.96 -5.54 -15.93
CA ILE A 584 -0.55 -5.67 -16.30
C ILE A 584 0.30 -5.58 -15.04
N ASN A 585 1.18 -6.56 -14.85
CA ASN A 585 2.26 -6.52 -13.89
C ASN A 585 3.40 -7.34 -14.50
N THR A 586 4.43 -6.69 -15.02
CA THR A 586 5.56 -7.37 -15.67
C THR A 586 6.82 -6.53 -15.58
N VAL A 587 7.94 -7.09 -16.00
CA VAL A 587 9.23 -6.39 -16.10
C VAL A 587 9.78 -6.61 -17.50
N VAL A 588 9.99 -5.51 -18.23
CA VAL A 588 10.52 -5.53 -19.60
C VAL A 588 11.79 -4.69 -19.62
N ASN A 589 12.88 -5.26 -20.11
CA ASN A 589 14.18 -4.59 -20.15
C ASN A 589 14.62 -4.01 -18.78
N GLY A 590 14.30 -4.71 -17.69
CA GLY A 590 14.61 -4.26 -16.32
C GLY A 590 13.69 -3.14 -15.80
N ILE A 591 12.67 -2.73 -16.56
CA ILE A 591 11.70 -1.70 -16.20
C ILE A 591 10.38 -2.36 -15.76
N PRO A 592 9.94 -2.18 -14.51
CA PRO A 592 8.63 -2.63 -14.06
C PRO A 592 7.50 -1.86 -14.77
N ILE A 593 6.44 -2.56 -15.17
CA ILE A 593 5.26 -2.00 -15.84
C ILE A 593 4.00 -2.48 -15.12
N VAL A 594 3.12 -1.55 -14.75
CA VAL A 594 1.84 -1.85 -14.06
C VAL A 594 0.65 -1.18 -14.73
N GLN A 595 -0.50 -1.87 -14.77
CA GLN A 595 -1.80 -1.34 -15.15
C GLN A 595 -2.90 -2.01 -14.33
N ALA A 596 -3.77 -1.22 -13.70
CA ALA A 596 -4.65 -1.64 -12.63
C ALA A 596 -6.13 -1.78 -13.08
N ARG A 597 -6.38 -2.46 -14.20
CA ARG A 597 -7.72 -2.60 -14.81
C ARG A 597 -8.27 -1.25 -15.28
N SER A 598 -9.48 -0.87 -14.89
CA SER A 598 -10.13 0.42 -15.20
C SER A 598 -11.25 0.70 -14.19
N SER A 599 -11.91 1.86 -14.28
CA SER A 599 -13.08 2.25 -13.47
C SER A 599 -12.84 2.16 -11.95
N GLY A 600 -11.59 2.32 -11.50
CA GLY A 600 -11.22 2.13 -10.11
C GLY A 600 -11.32 0.68 -9.61
N ALA A 601 -11.37 -0.31 -10.52
CA ALA A 601 -11.49 -1.72 -10.16
C ALA A 601 -10.18 -2.35 -9.67
N GLY A 602 -9.07 -1.64 -9.76
CA GLY A 602 -7.77 -2.02 -9.21
C GLY A 602 -6.98 -0.80 -8.75
N VAL A 603 -6.04 -1.02 -7.83
CA VAL A 603 -5.02 -0.06 -7.42
C VAL A 603 -3.66 -0.75 -7.52
N ALA A 604 -2.78 -0.27 -8.39
CA ALA A 604 -1.40 -0.73 -8.41
C ALA A 604 -0.67 -0.20 -7.17
N VAL A 605 -0.03 -1.10 -6.43
CA VAL A 605 0.80 -0.81 -5.27
C VAL A 605 2.22 -1.21 -5.60
N VAL A 606 3.09 -0.23 -5.82
CA VAL A 606 4.48 -0.44 -6.20
C VAL A 606 5.40 0.08 -5.11
N ASP A 607 6.16 -0.82 -4.51
CA ASP A 607 7.09 -0.55 -3.42
C ASP A 607 8.54 -0.58 -3.93
N PHE A 608 9.22 0.55 -3.84
CA PHE A 608 10.67 0.63 -4.00
C PHE A 608 11.31 0.27 -2.66
N VAL A 609 11.81 -0.96 -2.56
CA VAL A 609 12.37 -1.50 -1.32
C VAL A 609 13.89 -1.52 -1.35
N ARG A 610 14.50 -1.20 -0.22
CA ARG A 610 15.92 -1.43 0.02
C ARG A 610 16.09 -2.82 0.63
N VAL A 611 16.63 -3.74 -0.17
CA VAL A 611 16.95 -5.11 0.22
C VAL A 611 18.41 -5.20 0.62
N SER A 612 18.70 -5.73 1.81
CA SER A 612 20.08 -5.93 2.27
C SER A 612 20.52 -7.37 2.04
N GLY A 613 21.57 -7.56 1.24
CA GLY A 613 22.15 -8.88 0.95
C GLY A 613 23.66 -8.92 1.21
N ALA A 614 24.27 -10.09 1.02
CA ALA A 614 25.70 -10.34 1.26
C ALA A 614 26.65 -9.43 0.43
N GLY A 615 26.15 -8.79 -0.64
CA GLY A 615 26.89 -7.85 -1.49
C GLY A 615 26.56 -6.36 -1.25
N GLY A 616 25.81 -6.01 -0.21
CA GLY A 616 25.38 -4.64 0.09
C GLY A 616 23.87 -4.42 -0.03
N ALA A 617 23.45 -3.15 0.09
CA ALA A 617 22.05 -2.76 -0.07
C ALA A 617 21.72 -2.55 -1.56
N ARG A 618 20.75 -3.28 -2.09
CA ARG A 618 20.20 -3.09 -3.44
C ARG A 618 18.79 -2.51 -3.38
N ARG A 619 18.39 -1.78 -4.42
CA ARG A 619 16.98 -1.41 -4.63
C ARG A 619 16.29 -2.53 -5.38
N GLU A 620 15.09 -2.89 -4.95
CA GLU A 620 14.21 -3.84 -5.62
C GLU A 620 12.83 -3.18 -5.74
N VAL A 621 12.10 -3.50 -6.80
CA VAL A 621 10.75 -3.00 -7.02
C VAL A 621 9.77 -4.16 -6.86
N ARG A 622 8.79 -4.00 -5.96
CA ARG A 622 7.75 -4.98 -5.71
C ARG A 622 6.40 -4.39 -6.08
N ALA A 623 5.75 -4.99 -7.06
CA ALA A 623 4.46 -4.54 -7.56
C ALA A 623 3.38 -5.59 -7.34
N ARG A 624 2.21 -5.13 -6.88
CA ARG A 624 0.97 -5.92 -6.83
C ARG A 624 -0.22 -5.03 -7.18
N ILE A 625 -1.35 -5.63 -7.52
CA ILE A 625 -2.59 -4.90 -7.82
C ILE A 625 -3.67 -5.36 -6.85
N GLU A 626 -4.18 -4.41 -6.08
CA GLU A 626 -5.22 -4.63 -5.07
C GLU A 626 -6.60 -4.31 -5.63
N THR A 627 -7.61 -5.11 -5.28
CA THR A 627 -9.00 -4.85 -5.65
C THR A 627 -9.71 -4.05 -4.55
N PRO A 628 -10.13 -2.80 -4.80
CA PRO A 628 -10.75 -1.94 -3.81
C PRO A 628 -12.24 -2.27 -3.65
N PHE A 629 -12.53 -3.36 -2.93
CA PHE A 629 -13.92 -3.72 -2.60
C PHE A 629 -14.55 -2.65 -1.70
N ALA A 630 -15.68 -2.09 -2.12
CA ALA A 630 -16.37 -1.01 -1.42
C ALA A 630 -17.03 -1.50 -0.12
N ASP A 631 -17.39 -2.78 -0.04
CA ASP A 631 -17.97 -3.41 1.16
C ASP A 631 -16.95 -3.71 2.27
N ARG A 632 -15.64 -3.57 2.00
CA ARG A 632 -14.56 -3.81 2.99
C ARG A 632 -14.08 -2.53 3.67
N ILE A 633 -14.60 -1.37 3.29
CA ILE A 633 -14.12 -0.10 3.80
C ILE A 633 -15.27 0.84 4.10
N ARG A 634 -15.06 1.75 5.06
CA ARG A 634 -16.01 2.83 5.29
C ARG A 634 -15.82 3.88 4.19
N LEU A 635 -16.88 4.16 3.44
CA LEU A 635 -16.89 5.21 2.42
C LEU A 635 -16.60 6.59 3.03
N ASP A 636 -15.88 7.43 2.28
CA ASP A 636 -15.63 8.83 2.64
C ASP A 636 -16.94 9.62 2.59
N PRO A 637 -17.41 10.18 3.71
CA PRO A 637 -18.72 10.83 3.77
C PRO A 637 -18.79 12.12 2.95
N ALA A 638 -17.69 12.88 2.83
CA ALA A 638 -17.68 14.11 2.07
C ALA A 638 -17.82 13.83 0.57
N LEU A 639 -17.15 12.78 0.08
CA LEU A 639 -17.32 12.30 -1.29
C LEU A 639 -18.74 11.74 -1.51
N VAL A 640 -19.29 10.96 -0.58
CA VAL A 640 -20.69 10.48 -0.70
C VAL A 640 -21.66 11.65 -0.87
N ASP A 641 -21.51 12.73 -0.09
CA ASP A 641 -22.39 13.89 -0.16
C ASP A 641 -22.20 14.69 -1.46
N ALA A 642 -20.95 14.89 -1.91
CA ALA A 642 -20.65 15.56 -3.18
C ALA A 642 -21.21 14.80 -4.39
N LEU A 643 -21.12 13.46 -4.36
CA LEU A 643 -21.66 12.60 -5.41
C LEU A 643 -23.18 12.63 -5.45
N ARG A 644 -23.86 12.62 -4.30
CA ARG A 644 -25.33 12.72 -4.23
C ARG A 644 -25.85 13.98 -4.93
N LEU A 645 -25.18 15.12 -4.74
CA LEU A 645 -25.54 16.38 -5.40
C LEU A 645 -25.35 16.31 -6.91
N SER A 646 -24.23 15.73 -7.35
CA SER A 646 -23.92 15.57 -8.78
C SER A 646 -24.94 14.64 -9.45
N GLN A 647 -25.30 13.54 -8.80
CA GLN A 647 -26.32 12.60 -9.28
C GLN A 647 -27.70 13.24 -9.37
N ALA A 648 -28.13 13.96 -8.34
CA ALA A 648 -29.43 14.63 -8.34
C ALA A 648 -29.59 15.63 -9.50
N SER A 649 -28.49 16.23 -9.96
CA SER A 649 -28.51 17.18 -11.09
C SER A 649 -28.77 16.52 -12.45
N VAL A 650 -28.46 15.22 -12.60
CA VAL A 650 -28.62 14.48 -13.87
C VAL A 650 -29.76 13.45 -13.84
N SER A 651 -30.25 13.07 -12.65
CA SER A 651 -31.28 12.02 -12.49
C SER A 651 -32.57 12.30 -13.23
N VAL A 652 -32.95 13.58 -13.37
CA VAL A 652 -34.12 14.01 -14.16
C VAL A 652 -34.05 13.51 -15.60
N ILE A 653 -32.84 13.42 -16.16
CA ILE A 653 -32.60 12.92 -17.51
C ILE A 653 -32.39 11.40 -17.48
N THR A 654 -31.51 10.91 -16.60
CA THR A 654 -31.08 9.51 -16.61
C THR A 654 -32.19 8.54 -16.22
N ASP A 655 -33.06 8.91 -15.28
CA ASP A 655 -34.07 7.98 -14.72
C ASP A 655 -35.33 7.89 -15.60
N ARG A 656 -35.39 8.65 -16.71
CA ARG A 656 -36.51 8.65 -17.64
C ARG A 656 -36.72 7.24 -18.23
N PRO A 657 -37.88 6.59 -18.03
CA PRO A 657 -38.16 5.28 -18.62
C PRO A 657 -38.20 5.36 -20.16
N VAL A 658 -37.61 4.37 -20.84
CA VAL A 658 -37.58 4.33 -22.31
C VAL A 658 -38.30 3.08 -22.84
N VAL A 659 -37.78 1.88 -22.57
CA VAL A 659 -38.34 0.60 -23.06
C VAL A 659 -38.11 -0.53 -22.07
N ARG A 660 -38.74 -1.69 -22.30
CA ARG A 660 -38.52 -2.92 -21.53
C ARG A 660 -37.84 -4.00 -22.38
N PHE A 661 -36.74 -4.58 -21.90
CA PHE A 661 -36.06 -5.73 -22.51
C PHE A 661 -36.54 -7.06 -21.90
N GLY A 662 -36.69 -8.09 -22.73
CA GLY A 662 -37.16 -9.41 -22.31
C GLY A 662 -36.09 -10.26 -21.63
N ALA A 663 -34.83 -9.99 -21.94
CA ALA A 663 -33.66 -10.64 -21.38
C ALA A 663 -32.48 -9.65 -21.33
N GLU A 664 -31.43 -10.01 -20.59
CA GLU A 664 -30.18 -9.26 -20.58
C GLU A 664 -29.48 -9.37 -21.94
N LEU A 665 -29.03 -8.24 -22.48
CA LEU A 665 -28.29 -8.18 -23.75
C LEU A 665 -26.81 -7.88 -23.45
N ARG A 666 -25.96 -8.91 -23.57
CA ARG A 666 -24.53 -8.83 -23.24
C ARG A 666 -23.65 -8.56 -24.46
N ARG A 667 -22.54 -7.84 -24.26
CA ARG A 667 -21.40 -7.67 -25.17
C ARG A 667 -20.44 -8.86 -25.08
N THR A 668 -20.89 -10.06 -25.42
CA THR A 668 -20.06 -11.27 -25.34
C THR A 668 -19.89 -11.91 -26.72
N GLY A 669 -18.63 -12.16 -27.12
CA GLY A 669 -18.27 -12.67 -28.44
C GLY A 669 -17.95 -11.57 -29.44
N ALA A 670 -17.62 -11.96 -30.68
CA ALA A 670 -17.23 -11.02 -31.75
C ALA A 670 -18.44 -10.28 -32.36
N GLU A 671 -19.55 -11.00 -32.58
CA GLU A 671 -20.85 -10.43 -32.99
C GLU A 671 -21.91 -10.82 -31.93
N TYR A 672 -22.68 -9.86 -31.43
CA TYR A 672 -23.63 -10.07 -30.32
C TYR A 672 -24.94 -9.30 -30.54
N GLY A 673 -26.01 -9.79 -29.91
CA GLY A 673 -27.37 -9.33 -30.17
C GLY A 673 -27.60 -7.84 -29.93
N LEU A 674 -26.99 -7.26 -28.89
CA LEU A 674 -27.08 -5.82 -28.63
C LEU A 674 -26.49 -4.99 -29.79
N GLY A 675 -25.34 -5.39 -30.31
CA GLY A 675 -24.70 -4.70 -31.41
C GLY A 675 -25.48 -4.78 -32.72
N ARG A 676 -26.10 -5.94 -33.02
CA ARG A 676 -27.03 -6.09 -34.15
C ARG A 676 -28.25 -5.19 -34.03
N LEU A 677 -28.82 -5.09 -32.83
CA LEU A 677 -29.96 -4.22 -32.55
C LEU A 677 -29.63 -2.74 -32.78
N ILE A 678 -28.43 -2.31 -32.35
CA ILE A 678 -27.94 -0.95 -32.58
C ILE A 678 -27.70 -0.69 -34.07
N ALA A 679 -27.08 -1.64 -34.78
CA ALA A 679 -26.88 -1.50 -36.23
C ALA A 679 -28.22 -1.40 -36.98
N ASP A 680 -29.25 -2.15 -36.56
CA ASP A 680 -30.60 -2.02 -37.12
C ASP A 680 -31.21 -0.65 -36.86
N ALA A 681 -31.06 -0.14 -35.64
CA ALA A 681 -31.54 1.19 -35.27
C ALA A 681 -30.90 2.26 -36.16
N GLN A 682 -29.57 2.28 -36.23
CA GLN A 682 -28.82 3.25 -37.02
C GLN A 682 -29.18 3.15 -38.51
N ARG A 683 -29.28 1.94 -39.08
CA ARG A 683 -29.71 1.74 -40.47
C ARG A 683 -31.12 2.26 -40.73
N ASN A 684 -32.06 1.97 -39.84
CA ASN A 684 -33.46 2.31 -39.99
C ASN A 684 -33.68 3.82 -39.93
N ILE A 685 -33.12 4.48 -38.90
CA ILE A 685 -33.24 5.91 -38.68
C ILE A 685 -32.52 6.70 -39.77
N ALA A 686 -31.32 6.27 -40.16
CA ALA A 686 -30.59 6.88 -41.28
C ALA A 686 -31.15 6.49 -42.66
N LYS A 687 -32.19 5.64 -42.75
CA LYS A 687 -32.79 5.15 -44.00
C LYS A 687 -31.73 4.71 -45.02
N SER A 688 -30.76 3.93 -44.58
CA SER A 688 -29.58 3.55 -45.37
C SER A 688 -29.64 2.09 -45.84
N ASP A 689 -28.88 1.77 -46.89
CA ASP A 689 -28.76 0.41 -47.41
C ASP A 689 -28.09 -0.50 -46.38
N VAL A 690 -27.01 -0.01 -45.77
CA VAL A 690 -26.19 -0.71 -44.78
C VAL A 690 -25.93 0.19 -43.57
N ALA A 691 -25.75 -0.39 -42.39
CA ALA A 691 -25.11 0.29 -41.25
C ALA A 691 -23.88 -0.49 -40.78
N LEU A 692 -22.93 0.22 -40.18
CA LEU A 692 -21.74 -0.35 -39.54
C LEU A 692 -21.49 0.34 -38.19
N VAL A 693 -21.37 -0.45 -37.14
CA VAL A 693 -21.20 0.01 -35.75
C VAL A 693 -19.95 -0.66 -35.17
N ASN A 694 -18.94 0.11 -34.78
CA ASN A 694 -17.73 -0.45 -34.19
C ASN A 694 -17.96 -0.92 -32.75
N ASN A 695 -17.34 -2.04 -32.37
CA ASN A 695 -17.45 -2.58 -31.01
C ASN A 695 -16.99 -1.59 -29.93
N GLY A 696 -15.99 -0.76 -30.23
CA GLY A 696 -15.46 0.25 -29.31
C GLY A 696 -16.48 1.32 -28.90
N GLY A 697 -17.50 1.58 -29.73
CA GLY A 697 -18.55 2.56 -29.47
C GLY A 697 -19.62 2.12 -28.47
N ILE A 698 -19.80 0.80 -28.31
CA ILE A 698 -20.76 0.20 -27.38
C ILE A 698 -20.02 -0.06 -26.05
N ARG A 699 -20.53 0.37 -24.89
CA ARG A 699 -19.74 0.40 -23.63
C ARG A 699 -20.29 -0.41 -22.47
N ALA A 700 -21.56 -0.75 -22.49
CA ALA A 700 -22.22 -1.51 -21.43
C ALA A 700 -23.18 -2.58 -21.98
N ASP A 701 -23.46 -3.57 -21.14
CA ASP A 701 -24.58 -4.50 -21.31
C ASP A 701 -25.90 -3.79 -20.97
N VAL A 702 -27.03 -4.36 -21.42
CA VAL A 702 -28.37 -3.89 -21.02
C VAL A 702 -29.06 -4.97 -20.19
N ALA A 703 -29.50 -4.62 -18.98
CA ALA A 703 -30.20 -5.53 -18.10
C ALA A 703 -31.61 -5.89 -18.63
N ALA A 704 -32.13 -7.05 -18.21
CA ALA A 704 -33.53 -7.40 -18.44
C ALA A 704 -34.46 -6.47 -17.64
N GLY A 705 -35.66 -6.20 -18.17
CA GLY A 705 -36.63 -5.32 -17.51
C GLY A 705 -36.63 -3.90 -18.07
N LEU A 706 -37.04 -2.93 -17.25
CA LEU A 706 -37.17 -1.53 -17.67
C LEU A 706 -35.78 -0.92 -17.85
N ALA A 707 -35.49 -0.45 -19.07
CA ALA A 707 -34.34 0.37 -19.39
C ALA A 707 -34.75 1.85 -19.38
N THR A 708 -33.94 2.64 -18.71
CA THR A 708 -34.01 4.09 -18.65
C THR A 708 -33.12 4.74 -19.72
N TYR A 709 -33.22 6.06 -19.88
CA TYR A 709 -32.30 6.81 -20.72
C TYR A 709 -30.85 6.63 -20.26
N GLY A 710 -30.59 6.64 -18.95
CA GLY A 710 -29.26 6.43 -18.38
C GLY A 710 -28.68 5.04 -18.66
N ASP A 711 -29.54 4.01 -18.74
CA ASP A 711 -29.10 2.67 -19.14
C ASP A 711 -28.62 2.64 -20.59
N LEU A 712 -29.41 3.21 -21.50
CA LEU A 712 -29.05 3.28 -22.93
C LEU A 712 -27.87 4.22 -23.18
N TYR A 713 -27.76 5.31 -22.41
CA TYR A 713 -26.60 6.20 -22.45
C TYR A 713 -25.31 5.46 -22.10
N ARG A 714 -25.33 4.59 -21.08
CA ARG A 714 -24.17 3.75 -20.74
C ARG A 714 -23.80 2.78 -21.87
N VAL A 715 -24.73 2.42 -22.75
CA VAL A 715 -24.45 1.62 -23.94
C VAL A 715 -23.74 2.45 -25.01
N GLU A 716 -24.23 3.64 -25.35
CA GLU A 716 -23.64 4.53 -26.37
C GLU A 716 -23.31 5.93 -25.79
N PRO A 717 -22.28 6.07 -24.93
CA PRO A 717 -22.04 7.29 -24.14
C PRO A 717 -21.30 8.40 -24.90
N PHE A 718 -20.82 8.12 -26.11
CA PHE A 718 -20.12 9.10 -26.95
C PHE A 718 -21.07 10.04 -27.68
N GLN A 719 -22.34 9.63 -27.82
CA GLN A 719 -23.36 10.41 -28.52
C GLN A 719 -22.88 10.86 -29.91
N ASN A 720 -22.27 9.95 -30.66
CA ASN A 720 -21.74 10.28 -31.98
C ASN A 720 -22.89 10.75 -32.86
N ARG A 721 -22.65 11.77 -33.69
CA ARG A 721 -23.68 12.21 -34.64
C ARG A 721 -23.86 11.12 -35.69
N LEU A 722 -25.10 10.73 -35.97
CA LEU A 722 -25.37 9.71 -36.95
C LEU A 722 -25.20 10.31 -38.36
N MET A 723 -24.30 9.71 -39.13
CA MET A 723 -23.96 10.13 -40.48
C MET A 723 -24.49 9.12 -41.50
N ARG A 724 -24.89 9.61 -42.66
CA ARG A 724 -25.18 8.80 -43.84
C ARG A 724 -24.16 9.14 -44.92
N LEU A 725 -23.41 8.13 -45.35
CA LEU A 725 -22.35 8.26 -46.34
C LEU A 725 -22.79 7.62 -47.66
N ALA A 726 -22.43 8.23 -48.79
CA ALA A 726 -22.50 7.61 -50.10
C ALA A 726 -21.14 6.98 -50.44
N VAL A 727 -21.06 5.65 -50.43
CA VAL A 727 -19.82 4.89 -50.67
C VAL A 727 -19.96 3.97 -51.87
N SER A 728 -18.87 3.77 -52.62
CA SER A 728 -18.85 2.73 -53.66
C SER A 728 -18.85 1.34 -53.02
N GLY A 729 -19.29 0.31 -53.75
CA GLY A 729 -19.23 -1.07 -53.26
C GLY A 729 -17.79 -1.53 -52.95
N LYS A 730 -16.80 -0.95 -53.62
CA LYS A 730 -15.38 -1.14 -53.29
C LYS A 730 -15.05 -0.61 -51.89
N VAL A 731 -15.41 0.63 -51.58
CA VAL A 731 -15.16 1.24 -50.25
C VAL A 731 -15.96 0.52 -49.16
N LEU A 732 -17.20 0.13 -49.45
CA LEU A 732 -18.00 -0.69 -48.53
C LEU A 732 -17.31 -2.03 -48.22
N LYS A 733 -16.78 -2.71 -49.25
CA LYS A 733 -16.02 -3.95 -49.04
C LYS A 733 -14.75 -3.70 -48.23
N GLU A 734 -14.00 -2.63 -48.50
CA GLU A 734 -12.81 -2.27 -47.74
C GLU A 734 -13.11 -2.02 -46.25
N ALA A 735 -14.21 -1.33 -45.94
CA ALA A 735 -14.64 -1.12 -44.56
C ALA A 735 -15.02 -2.44 -43.85
N LEU A 736 -15.68 -3.36 -44.56
CA LEU A 736 -16.04 -4.67 -44.02
C LEU A 736 -14.82 -5.59 -43.85
N GLU A 737 -13.84 -5.52 -44.76
CA GLU A 737 -12.56 -6.22 -44.61
C GLU A 737 -11.78 -5.69 -43.40
N HIS A 738 -11.81 -4.37 -43.17
CA HIS A 738 -11.20 -3.74 -42.00
C HIS A 738 -11.84 -4.24 -40.70
N ALA A 739 -13.17 -4.34 -40.65
CA ALA A 739 -13.90 -4.95 -39.52
C ALA A 739 -13.50 -6.42 -39.27
N LEU A 740 -12.91 -7.09 -40.26
CA LEU A 740 -12.49 -8.48 -40.20
C LEU A 740 -10.97 -8.63 -40.08
N ALA A 741 -10.20 -7.59 -39.76
CA ALA A 741 -8.73 -7.67 -39.74
C ALA A 741 -8.16 -8.50 -38.56
N GLY A 742 -8.86 -8.54 -37.42
CA GLY A 742 -8.46 -9.28 -36.21
C GLY A 742 -8.94 -10.74 -36.16
N ASP A 743 -8.96 -11.37 -34.99
CA ASP A 743 -9.35 -12.80 -34.84
C ASP A 743 -10.86 -13.07 -35.09
N GLY A 744 -11.67 -12.02 -35.10
CA GLY A 744 -13.09 -12.04 -35.42
C GLY A 744 -13.60 -10.67 -35.86
N PRO A 745 -14.90 -10.57 -36.20
CA PRO A 745 -15.54 -9.28 -36.49
C PRO A 745 -15.37 -8.31 -35.32
N ASP A 746 -14.92 -7.08 -35.61
CA ASP A 746 -14.81 -5.98 -34.65
C ASP A 746 -15.90 -4.91 -34.84
N ALA A 747 -16.96 -5.25 -35.57
CA ALA A 747 -18.10 -4.39 -35.83
C ALA A 747 -19.38 -5.20 -36.00
N HIS A 748 -20.52 -4.53 -35.82
CA HIS A 748 -21.85 -5.03 -36.16
C HIS A 748 -22.34 -4.34 -37.41
N VAL A 749 -23.08 -5.08 -38.24
CA VAL A 749 -23.63 -4.55 -39.48
C VAL A 749 -25.14 -4.73 -39.51
N ALA A 750 -25.84 -3.98 -40.36
CA ALA A 750 -27.24 -4.20 -40.67
C ALA A 750 -27.46 -4.03 -42.17
N GLY A 751 -28.47 -4.72 -42.73
CA GLY A 751 -28.77 -4.64 -44.16
C GLY A 751 -27.84 -5.43 -45.08
N ILE A 752 -26.86 -6.14 -44.52
CA ILE A 752 -25.89 -6.95 -45.25
C ILE A 752 -25.51 -8.20 -44.46
N THR A 753 -25.20 -9.27 -45.19
CA THR A 753 -24.62 -10.50 -44.69
C THR A 753 -23.25 -10.71 -45.33
N VAL A 754 -22.28 -11.11 -44.50
CA VAL A 754 -20.86 -11.25 -44.85
C VAL A 754 -20.40 -12.68 -44.59
N TRP A 755 -19.87 -13.34 -45.62
CA TRP A 755 -19.19 -14.63 -45.46
C TRP A 755 -17.69 -14.43 -45.64
N TYR A 756 -16.92 -14.94 -44.69
CA TYR A 756 -15.48 -14.70 -44.62
C TYR A 756 -14.68 -15.93 -44.20
N ASP A 757 -13.40 -15.92 -44.57
CA ASP A 757 -12.42 -16.95 -44.22
C ASP A 757 -11.32 -16.32 -43.36
N PRO A 758 -11.24 -16.60 -42.05
CA PRO A 758 -10.20 -16.06 -41.17
C PRO A 758 -8.79 -16.57 -41.52
N GLY A 759 -8.68 -17.68 -42.26
CA GLY A 759 -7.39 -18.22 -42.73
C GLY A 759 -6.75 -17.38 -43.83
N LYS A 760 -7.49 -16.45 -44.46
CA LYS A 760 -6.93 -15.55 -45.47
C LYS A 760 -6.26 -14.32 -44.83
N PRO A 761 -5.27 -13.71 -45.53
CA PRO A 761 -4.66 -12.46 -45.09
C PRO A 761 -5.72 -11.37 -44.88
N ALA A 762 -5.53 -10.53 -43.85
CA ALA A 762 -6.37 -9.36 -43.61
C ALA A 762 -6.48 -8.50 -44.88
N GLY A 763 -7.68 -7.97 -45.16
CA GLY A 763 -7.97 -7.28 -46.41
C GLY A 763 -8.44 -8.18 -47.56
N ARG A 764 -8.40 -9.51 -47.39
CA ARG A 764 -8.82 -10.50 -48.41
C ARG A 764 -9.66 -11.64 -47.81
N ARG A 765 -10.31 -11.42 -46.68
CA ARG A 765 -11.05 -12.45 -45.95
C ARG A 765 -12.46 -12.67 -46.50
N ILE A 766 -13.09 -11.64 -47.06
CA ILE A 766 -14.47 -11.71 -47.56
C ILE A 766 -14.56 -12.57 -48.83
N GLN A 767 -15.36 -13.62 -48.77
CA GLN A 767 -15.69 -14.48 -49.91
C GLN A 767 -16.96 -14.03 -50.62
N ARG A 768 -17.97 -13.62 -49.84
CA ARG A 768 -19.30 -13.29 -50.35
C ARG A 768 -19.93 -12.18 -49.52
N LEU A 769 -20.63 -11.28 -50.21
CA LEU A 769 -21.46 -10.24 -49.64
C LEU A 769 -22.86 -10.33 -50.22
N ARG A 770 -23.89 -10.18 -49.38
CA ARG A 770 -25.29 -10.16 -49.83
C ARG A 770 -26.09 -9.12 -49.05
N LEU A 771 -26.74 -8.22 -49.76
CA LEU A 771 -27.63 -7.22 -49.16
C LEU A 771 -28.94 -7.86 -48.72
N ALA A 772 -29.67 -7.19 -47.84
CA ALA A 772 -30.96 -7.66 -47.31
C ALA A 772 -32.02 -7.90 -48.41
N ASN A 773 -31.92 -7.21 -49.55
CA ASN A 773 -32.78 -7.45 -50.72
C ASN A 773 -32.39 -8.69 -51.54
N GLY A 774 -31.37 -9.44 -51.10
CA GLY A 774 -30.89 -10.65 -51.74
C GLY A 774 -29.85 -10.44 -52.85
N THR A 775 -29.51 -9.20 -53.21
CA THR A 775 -28.53 -8.89 -54.26
C THR A 775 -27.09 -8.89 -53.74
N GLY A 776 -26.11 -9.12 -54.62
CA GLY A 776 -24.69 -8.99 -54.30
C GLY A 776 -24.24 -7.53 -54.22
N VAL A 777 -23.06 -7.29 -53.66
CA VAL A 777 -22.42 -5.97 -53.66
C VAL A 777 -21.59 -5.82 -54.94
N ASP A 778 -21.96 -4.86 -55.79
CA ASP A 778 -21.24 -4.48 -57.00
C ASP A 778 -20.21 -3.40 -56.68
N ALA A 779 -18.95 -3.57 -57.11
CA ALA A 779 -17.86 -2.67 -56.74
C ALA A 779 -18.03 -1.22 -57.24
N GLY A 780 -18.68 -1.02 -58.39
CA GLY A 780 -18.88 0.29 -59.02
C GLY A 780 -20.18 0.98 -58.60
N ARG A 781 -21.15 0.24 -58.07
CA ARG A 781 -22.41 0.80 -57.56
C ARG A 781 -22.19 1.61 -56.28
N THR A 782 -22.96 2.69 -56.12
CA THR A 782 -23.00 3.48 -54.88
C THR A 782 -24.06 2.93 -53.93
N TYR A 783 -23.73 2.91 -52.63
CA TYR A 783 -24.56 2.47 -51.53
C TYR A 783 -24.58 3.54 -50.44
N THR A 784 -25.69 3.60 -49.71
CA THR A 784 -25.81 4.44 -48.51
C THR A 784 -25.39 3.65 -47.27
N LEU A 785 -24.43 4.19 -46.52
CA LEU A 785 -23.85 3.58 -45.33
C LEU A 785 -24.09 4.49 -44.11
N ALA A 786 -24.81 3.98 -43.12
CA ALA A 786 -25.00 4.64 -41.83
C ALA A 786 -23.86 4.28 -40.87
N VAL A 787 -23.21 5.30 -40.31
CA VAL A 787 -22.15 5.19 -39.31
C VAL A 787 -22.18 6.39 -38.37
N GLY A 788 -21.58 6.28 -37.18
CA GLY A 788 -21.30 7.45 -36.35
C GLY A 788 -20.25 8.37 -36.98
N ASP A 789 -20.27 9.66 -36.65
CA ASP A 789 -19.33 10.66 -37.15
C ASP A 789 -17.87 10.35 -36.80
N PHE A 790 -17.62 9.65 -35.70
CA PHE A 790 -16.31 9.06 -35.37
C PHE A 790 -15.77 8.16 -36.49
N LEU A 791 -16.56 7.20 -36.99
CA LEU A 791 -16.14 6.31 -38.07
C LEU A 791 -16.08 7.03 -39.43
N ALA A 792 -17.03 7.94 -39.69
CA ALA A 792 -17.02 8.76 -40.91
C ALA A 792 -15.72 9.60 -41.02
N ALA A 793 -15.19 10.05 -39.88
CA ALA A 793 -13.93 10.77 -39.80
C ALA A 793 -12.69 9.86 -39.79
N GLY A 794 -12.84 8.54 -39.93
CA GLY A 794 -11.75 7.56 -39.95
C GLY A 794 -11.32 7.02 -38.58
N GLY A 795 -12.10 7.26 -37.53
CA GLY A 795 -11.92 6.63 -36.22
C GLY A 795 -11.91 5.10 -36.30
N SER A 796 -11.30 4.43 -35.32
CA SER A 796 -11.04 2.97 -35.35
C SER A 796 -10.25 2.49 -36.58
N GLY A 797 -9.59 3.40 -37.31
CA GLY A 797 -8.81 3.08 -38.51
C GLY A 797 -9.62 2.98 -39.80
N TYR A 798 -10.89 3.38 -39.81
CA TYR A 798 -11.75 3.37 -41.00
C TYR A 798 -11.42 4.52 -41.98
N THR A 799 -10.14 4.74 -42.28
CA THR A 799 -9.65 5.85 -43.13
C THR A 799 -10.22 5.81 -44.55
N MET A 800 -10.64 4.64 -45.03
CA MET A 800 -11.30 4.49 -46.33
C MET A 800 -12.65 5.22 -46.42
N LEU A 801 -13.26 5.58 -45.28
CA LEU A 801 -14.51 6.34 -45.23
C LEU A 801 -14.29 7.86 -45.30
N GLN A 802 -13.06 8.33 -45.05
CA GLN A 802 -12.75 9.76 -45.05
C GLN A 802 -12.95 10.37 -46.45
N GLY A 803 -13.61 11.51 -46.50
CA GLY A 803 -13.89 12.23 -47.74
C GLY A 803 -15.04 11.66 -48.58
N ALA A 804 -15.71 10.59 -48.13
CA ALA A 804 -16.94 10.14 -48.76
C ALA A 804 -18.03 11.24 -48.65
N PRO A 805 -18.81 11.51 -49.73
CA PRO A 805 -19.95 12.41 -49.64
C PRO A 805 -20.89 11.97 -48.53
N SER A 806 -21.27 12.88 -47.64
CA SER A 806 -22.07 12.56 -46.46
C SER A 806 -23.05 13.67 -46.08
N ASP A 807 -24.13 13.27 -45.42
CA ASP A 807 -25.08 14.12 -44.74
C ASP A 807 -25.24 13.69 -43.27
N GLU A 808 -25.48 14.66 -42.39
CA GLU A 808 -25.84 14.39 -41.01
C GLU A 808 -27.34 14.06 -40.94
N VAL A 809 -27.70 12.97 -40.26
CA VAL A 809 -29.10 12.52 -40.14
C VAL A 809 -29.91 13.44 -39.21
N GLY A 810 -29.24 14.20 -38.33
CA GLY A 810 -29.85 15.16 -37.40
C GLY A 810 -30.18 14.58 -36.02
N VAL A 811 -29.64 13.41 -35.70
CA VAL A 811 -29.76 12.73 -34.40
C VAL A 811 -28.42 12.10 -34.02
N THR A 812 -28.20 11.81 -32.74
CA THR A 812 -27.06 10.99 -32.32
C THR A 812 -27.36 9.51 -32.51
N ASP A 813 -26.32 8.67 -32.45
CA ASP A 813 -26.43 7.21 -32.38
C ASP A 813 -27.37 6.74 -31.26
N LEU A 814 -27.21 7.27 -30.04
CA LEU A 814 -28.09 7.00 -28.90
C LEU A 814 -29.55 7.41 -29.16
N ASP A 815 -29.78 8.59 -29.72
CA ASP A 815 -31.14 9.04 -30.04
C ASP A 815 -31.77 8.17 -31.12
N ALA A 816 -30.98 7.72 -32.10
CA ALA A 816 -31.44 6.77 -33.12
C ALA A 816 -31.82 5.41 -32.51
N LEU A 817 -31.01 4.90 -31.56
CA LEU A 817 -31.34 3.70 -30.79
C LEU A 817 -32.67 3.88 -30.03
N ILE A 818 -32.84 4.97 -29.29
CA ILE A 818 -34.05 5.25 -28.52
C ILE A 818 -35.29 5.34 -29.42
N GLN A 819 -35.19 6.07 -30.54
CA GLN A 819 -36.29 6.21 -31.50
C GLN A 819 -36.69 4.88 -32.12
N TYR A 820 -35.70 4.04 -32.48
CA TYR A 820 -35.97 2.72 -33.04
C TYR A 820 -36.61 1.78 -32.00
N LEU A 821 -36.09 1.75 -30.77
CA LEU A 821 -36.65 0.94 -29.69
C LEU A 821 -38.11 1.31 -29.38
N ALA A 822 -38.48 2.60 -29.50
CA ALA A 822 -39.83 3.08 -29.24
C ALA A 822 -40.90 2.51 -30.18
N VAL A 823 -40.52 2.06 -31.38
CA VAL A 823 -41.47 1.50 -32.37
C VAL A 823 -41.48 -0.03 -32.41
N LEU A 824 -40.59 -0.69 -31.67
CA LEU A 824 -40.54 -2.14 -31.57
C LEU A 824 -41.56 -2.68 -30.55
N ARG A 825 -42.01 -3.92 -30.77
CA ARG A 825 -42.90 -4.61 -29.85
C ARG A 825 -42.16 -4.98 -28.56
N GLN A 826 -42.64 -4.48 -27.42
CA GLN A 826 -42.08 -4.79 -26.11
C GLN A 826 -42.69 -6.07 -25.50
N PRO A 827 -41.93 -6.84 -24.69
CA PRO A 827 -40.53 -6.59 -24.33
C PRO A 827 -39.57 -6.85 -25.51
N ILE A 828 -38.57 -5.99 -25.66
CA ILE A 828 -37.59 -6.04 -26.74
C ILE A 828 -36.67 -7.25 -26.56
N SER A 829 -36.46 -7.98 -27.66
CA SER A 829 -35.44 -9.01 -27.80
C SER A 829 -34.43 -8.58 -28.85
N ALA A 830 -33.17 -9.00 -28.70
CA ALA A 830 -32.18 -8.78 -29.74
C ALA A 830 -32.49 -9.61 -31.00
N PRO A 831 -32.08 -9.13 -32.19
CA PRO A 831 -32.17 -9.92 -33.42
C PRO A 831 -31.38 -11.23 -33.29
N ASP A 832 -32.01 -12.33 -33.73
CA ASP A 832 -31.46 -13.69 -33.71
C ASP A 832 -30.79 -14.10 -35.03
N ASP A 833 -30.85 -13.23 -36.05
CA ASP A 833 -30.12 -13.38 -37.30
C ASP A 833 -28.62 -13.10 -37.12
N TRP A 834 -27.78 -13.95 -37.71
CA TRP A 834 -26.32 -13.73 -37.76
C TRP A 834 -25.97 -13.00 -39.05
N ARG A 835 -24.97 -12.11 -38.99
CA ARG A 835 -24.61 -11.28 -40.14
C ARG A 835 -23.18 -11.51 -40.61
N PHE A 836 -22.34 -12.11 -39.77
CA PHE A 836 -21.04 -12.65 -40.16
C PHE A 836 -21.02 -14.18 -40.08
N TYR A 837 -20.55 -14.83 -41.16
CA TYR A 837 -20.47 -16.29 -41.27
C TYR A 837 -19.06 -16.73 -41.65
N ARG A 838 -18.45 -17.61 -40.85
CA ARG A 838 -17.19 -18.29 -41.18
C ARG A 838 -17.42 -19.41 -42.20
N GLU A 839 -16.51 -19.56 -43.16
CA GLU A 839 -16.53 -20.68 -44.09
C GLU A 839 -16.16 -22.02 -43.41
N GLY A 840 -16.88 -23.11 -43.73
CA GLY A 840 -16.55 -24.48 -43.29
C GLY A 840 -16.90 -24.85 -41.83
N GLY A 841 -17.34 -23.90 -40.99
CA GLY A 841 -17.76 -24.15 -39.61
C GLY A 841 -19.18 -23.65 -39.34
N GLY A 842 -19.92 -24.34 -38.47
CA GLY A 842 -21.13 -23.80 -37.86
C GLY A 842 -20.77 -22.84 -36.72
N ARG A 843 -21.34 -21.62 -36.78
CA ARG A 843 -21.14 -20.47 -35.89
C ARG A 843 -19.71 -19.93 -35.81
#